data_AF-A0A9D2CEI7-F1
#
_entry.id   AF-A0A9D2CEI7-F1
#
_cell.length_a   1.000
_cell.length_b   1.000
_cell.length_c   1.000
_cell.angle_alpha   90.00
_cell.angle_beta   90.00
_cell.angle_gamma   90.00
#
_symmetry.space_group_name_H-M   'P 1'
#
loop_
_entity.id
_entity.type
_entity.pdbx_description
1 polymer ?
#
loop_
_entity_poly.entity_id
_entity_poly.type
_entity_poly.pdbx_seq_one_letter_code
_entity_poly.pdbx_strand_id
1 'polypeptide(L)'
;HGCPPDEIERIATYLITEKGLNTYVKCNPTLLGYEFARQRLDALGFDYIVFDDHHFLEDLQWADAVPMFRRLMDLCAQRGLEFGVKLTNTFPVDVAAGELPSQEMYMSGRSLFPLTISLAQKVAREFGGRLRISYSGGADLHNIQDLFSAGIWPITMATTILKPGGYQRMSQMGELLMDCGSSPFQGVDVSAVTALADGVGESPLYRKPIKPLPNRKMPKKVPLIDCFSAPCRSGCPIEQDIPAYLMATSQGKYREALEIITRRNALPFITGTICPHHCADKCMRNYYEESVRIRKVKLQAAQGGYDELLPTLKAPAPAAGKHVAVVGGGPAGLAAAFFLSRAGVAVTVFERKDDLGGIVRHVIPEFRIGREAIDRDVALCKAYGAKFELGVEVKSADELRAKGFTHVIFATGAWKPGAAGLDYGEELNVISFLERAKKDPGSLKLGTDVVVIGGGNTAMDAARAAKRLPGVERVRLVYRRTKRYMPADEEELALALMDGVEFMELLAPVGVKDGVLTCSVMELGAPDASGRRSPVATGKTVEVPATAVITAVGEHVEEAPFTQSGVALDRKGRPVVDEDMATGVAGVYAVGDARRGPATVVEAIADAAKAAQAIVDLELDKYTDRNINPDYNKPLGKKGDLCADCDSRADTRCLGCPTVCEVCADVCPNRANVAVAVPGKRQRQIVHVDGMCNECGNCGTFCPYESRPYKDKFTLFWSKEDFENSENEGFLPLEGTKSLVRLDGQTAEYDTADAACGLPEDLRALIQAVRQDYSYLVK
;
A
#
# COMPACT_ATOMS: atom_id res chain seq x y z
N HIS A 1 -0.91 -7.49 36.11
CA HIS A 1 -0.07 -6.29 36.13
C HIS A 1 -0.04 -5.80 37.56
N GLY A 2 1.15 -5.44 38.08
CA GLY A 2 1.32 -4.86 39.43
C GLY A 2 0.90 -5.74 40.61
N CYS A 3 0.68 -7.05 40.41
CA CYS A 3 0.36 -7.97 41.52
C CYS A 3 1.68 -8.45 42.14
N PRO A 4 1.88 -8.27 43.46
CA PRO A 4 3.09 -8.69 44.14
C PRO A 4 3.38 -10.20 43.97
N PRO A 5 4.66 -10.62 43.87
CA PRO A 5 5.00 -12.02 43.67
C PRO A 5 4.44 -12.98 44.73
N ASP A 6 4.40 -12.56 45.99
CA ASP A 6 3.88 -13.35 47.10
C ASP A 6 2.35 -13.53 47.00
N GLU A 7 1.62 -12.53 46.51
CA GLU A 7 0.19 -12.65 46.24
C GLU A 7 -0.09 -13.61 45.07
N ILE A 8 0.69 -13.52 43.99
CA ILE A 8 0.60 -14.45 42.86
C ILE A 8 0.78 -15.89 43.36
N GLU A 9 1.81 -16.14 44.17
CA GLU A 9 2.09 -17.47 44.71
C GLU A 9 0.97 -17.97 45.63
N ARG A 10 0.42 -17.10 46.48
CA ARG A 10 -0.70 -17.46 47.37
C ARG A 10 -1.96 -17.82 46.59
N ILE A 11 -2.30 -17.06 45.54
CA ILE A 11 -3.44 -17.34 44.68
C ILE A 11 -3.23 -18.67 43.96
N ALA A 12 -2.06 -18.87 43.35
CA ALA A 12 -1.74 -20.13 42.66
C ALA A 12 -1.79 -21.32 43.61
N THR A 13 -1.20 -21.19 44.80
CA THR A 13 -1.24 -22.22 45.85
C THR A 13 -2.68 -22.58 46.22
N TYR A 14 -3.55 -21.60 46.43
CA TYR A 14 -4.97 -21.85 46.72
C TYR A 14 -5.68 -22.62 45.60
N LEU A 15 -5.44 -22.24 44.34
CA LEU A 15 -6.01 -22.95 43.18
C LEU A 15 -5.53 -24.41 43.10
N ILE A 16 -4.26 -24.65 43.46
CA ILE A 16 -3.65 -25.98 43.42
C ILE A 16 -4.12 -26.84 44.61
N THR A 17 -4.08 -26.32 45.83
CA THR A 17 -4.33 -27.11 47.05
C THR A 17 -5.80 -27.25 47.39
N GLU A 18 -6.58 -26.17 47.27
CA GLU A 18 -7.99 -26.12 47.70
C GLU A 18 -8.97 -26.40 46.56
N LYS A 19 -8.62 -25.99 45.33
CA LYS A 19 -9.48 -26.22 44.15
C LYS A 19 -9.07 -27.42 43.31
N GLY A 20 -7.85 -27.94 43.48
CA GLY A 20 -7.35 -29.08 42.72
C GLY A 20 -7.21 -28.80 41.23
N LEU A 21 -6.82 -27.57 40.85
CA LEU A 21 -6.76 -27.13 39.45
C LEU A 21 -5.34 -27.09 38.91
N ASN A 22 -5.17 -27.55 37.67
CA ASN A 22 -4.00 -27.20 36.85
C ASN A 22 -3.93 -25.67 36.71
N THR A 23 -2.75 -25.09 36.87
CA THR A 23 -2.62 -23.64 37.03
C THR A 23 -1.57 -23.06 36.08
N TYR A 24 -1.94 -21.98 35.39
CA TYR A 24 -1.03 -21.18 34.58
C TYR A 24 -0.92 -19.77 35.13
N VAL A 25 0.31 -19.28 35.32
CA VAL A 25 0.57 -17.88 35.69
C VAL A 25 0.83 -17.05 34.43
N LYS A 26 0.03 -15.99 34.23
CA LYS A 26 0.21 -15.07 33.09
C LYS A 26 1.50 -14.26 33.28
N CYS A 27 2.35 -14.27 32.26
CA CYS A 27 3.63 -13.56 32.23
C CYS A 27 3.67 -12.57 31.06
N ASN A 28 4.17 -11.37 31.34
CA ASN A 28 4.32 -10.29 30.36
C ASN A 28 5.76 -10.20 29.84
N PRO A 29 6.00 -9.63 28.64
CA PRO A 29 7.34 -9.40 28.13
C PRO A 29 8.20 -8.48 28.99
N THR A 30 7.63 -7.79 29.97
CA THR A 30 8.35 -6.98 30.96
C THR A 30 9.46 -7.77 31.67
N LEU A 31 9.32 -9.10 31.80
CA LEU A 31 10.36 -10.03 32.29
C LEU A 31 11.67 -10.04 31.45
N LEU A 32 11.67 -9.45 30.26
CA LEU A 32 12.88 -9.27 29.44
C LEU A 32 13.71 -8.05 29.88
N GLY A 33 13.10 -7.09 30.56
CA GLY A 33 13.71 -5.80 30.88
C GLY A 33 13.52 -4.75 29.77
N TYR A 34 13.50 -3.48 30.18
CA TYR A 34 13.24 -2.33 29.30
C TYR A 34 14.25 -2.24 28.15
N GLU A 35 15.54 -2.28 28.48
CA GLU A 35 16.63 -2.15 27.49
C GLU A 35 16.53 -3.18 26.37
N PHE A 36 16.25 -4.44 26.71
CA PHE A 36 16.07 -5.49 25.72
C PHE A 36 14.87 -5.21 24.81
N ALA A 37 13.73 -4.85 25.40
CA ALA A 37 12.51 -4.59 24.64
C ALA A 37 12.68 -3.40 23.69
N ARG A 38 13.28 -2.30 24.17
CA ARG A 38 13.55 -1.09 23.38
C ARG A 38 14.50 -1.39 22.22
N GLN A 39 15.67 -1.97 22.50
CA GLN A 39 16.66 -2.33 21.47
C GLN A 39 16.07 -3.28 20.42
N ARG A 40 15.28 -4.28 20.85
CA ARG A 40 14.67 -5.25 19.94
C ARG A 40 13.65 -4.60 19.01
N LEU A 41 12.81 -3.70 19.53
CA LEU A 41 11.81 -2.99 18.74
C LEU A 41 12.44 -1.96 17.79
N ASP A 42 13.49 -1.24 18.22
CA ASP A 42 14.24 -0.30 17.37
C ASP A 42 14.89 -1.00 16.19
N ALA A 43 15.58 -2.13 16.44
CA ALA A 43 16.23 -2.91 15.40
C ALA A 43 15.25 -3.44 14.33
N LEU A 44 13.97 -3.59 14.69
CA LEU A 44 12.89 -4.02 13.80
C LEU A 44 12.10 -2.86 13.18
N GLY A 45 12.47 -1.60 13.47
CA GLY A 45 11.85 -0.39 12.93
C GLY A 45 10.57 0.06 13.64
N PHE A 46 10.36 -0.37 14.89
CA PHE A 46 9.27 0.09 15.76
C PHE A 46 9.73 1.21 16.71
N ASP A 47 10.63 2.09 16.24
CA ASP A 47 11.14 3.27 16.97
C ASP A 47 10.04 4.27 17.37
N TYR A 48 8.92 4.26 16.65
CA TYR A 48 7.77 5.12 16.90
C TYR A 48 6.86 4.64 18.04
N ILE A 49 7.03 3.41 18.53
CA ILE A 49 6.24 2.88 19.66
C ILE A 49 6.86 3.42 20.94
N VAL A 50 6.09 4.20 21.69
CA VAL A 50 6.52 4.86 22.93
C VAL A 50 6.09 4.05 24.14
N PHE A 51 7.03 3.82 25.06
CA PHE A 51 6.83 3.23 26.39
C PHE A 51 8.07 3.52 27.23
N ASP A 52 7.92 3.56 28.55
CA ASP A 52 9.00 3.74 29.52
C ASP A 52 9.28 2.46 30.34
N ASP A 53 10.06 2.58 31.41
CA ASP A 53 10.44 1.47 32.29
C ASP A 53 9.44 1.22 33.43
N HIS A 54 8.37 2.02 33.56
CA HIS A 54 7.42 1.93 34.68
C HIS A 54 6.84 0.53 34.85
N HIS A 55 6.23 -0.01 33.78
CA HIS A 55 5.67 -1.36 33.78
C HIS A 55 6.73 -2.46 33.96
N PHE A 56 7.97 -2.19 33.59
CA PHE A 56 9.08 -3.14 33.76
C PHE A 56 9.54 -3.22 35.21
N LEU A 57 9.33 -2.18 36.01
CA LEU A 57 9.69 -2.13 37.42
C LEU A 57 8.56 -2.63 38.33
N GLU A 58 7.30 -2.40 37.94
CA GLU A 58 6.12 -2.77 38.77
C GLU A 58 5.60 -4.19 38.56
N ASP A 59 5.74 -4.75 37.35
CA ASP A 59 5.31 -6.12 37.10
C ASP A 59 6.21 -7.15 37.79
N LEU A 60 5.82 -8.43 37.76
CA LEU A 60 6.61 -9.54 38.28
C LEU A 60 8.04 -9.50 37.72
N GLN A 61 9.03 -9.50 38.61
CA GLN A 61 10.45 -9.47 38.25
C GLN A 61 11.02 -10.87 38.03
N TRP A 62 12.03 -11.00 37.18
CA TRP A 62 12.64 -12.30 36.85
C TRP A 62 13.24 -13.00 38.08
N ALA A 63 13.86 -12.23 38.97
CA ALA A 63 14.50 -12.73 40.19
C ALA A 63 13.48 -13.38 41.15
N ASP A 64 12.24 -12.89 41.18
CA ASP A 64 11.16 -13.42 42.03
C ASP A 64 10.38 -14.53 41.31
N ALA A 65 10.18 -14.39 39.99
CA ALA A 65 9.45 -15.34 39.17
C ALA A 65 10.06 -16.74 39.21
N VAL A 66 11.38 -16.85 39.01
CA VAL A 66 12.04 -18.15 38.87
C VAL A 66 11.93 -19.03 40.13
N PRO A 67 12.25 -18.54 41.34
CA PRO A 67 12.06 -19.32 42.56
C PRO A 67 10.60 -19.69 42.81
N MET A 68 9.67 -18.77 42.58
CA MET A 68 8.22 -19.01 42.73
C MET A 68 7.74 -20.11 41.79
N PHE A 69 8.10 -20.07 40.52
CA PHE A 69 7.71 -21.10 39.55
C PHE A 69 8.26 -22.47 39.91
N ARG A 70 9.51 -22.57 40.41
CA ARG A 70 10.05 -23.84 40.90
C ARG A 70 9.21 -24.43 42.03
N ARG A 71 8.86 -23.61 43.03
CA ARG A 71 8.00 -24.05 44.15
C ARG A 71 6.62 -24.49 43.69
N LEU A 72 5.99 -23.75 42.78
CA LEU A 72 4.67 -24.10 42.25
C LEU A 72 4.69 -25.36 41.37
N MET A 73 5.77 -25.58 40.60
CA MET A 73 5.99 -26.84 39.87
C MET A 73 6.06 -28.02 40.84
N ASP A 74 6.86 -27.92 41.91
CA ASP A 74 7.01 -28.98 42.90
C ASP A 74 5.68 -29.25 43.64
N LEU A 75 4.94 -28.19 44.00
CA LEU A 75 3.63 -28.31 44.63
C LEU A 75 2.61 -29.04 43.73
N CYS A 76 2.55 -28.66 42.44
CA CYS A 76 1.70 -29.36 41.47
C CYS A 76 2.09 -30.84 41.34
N ALA A 77 3.38 -31.16 41.26
CA ALA A 77 3.86 -32.54 41.20
C ALA A 77 3.42 -33.36 42.43
N GLN A 78 3.49 -32.79 43.64
CA GLN A 78 3.01 -33.45 44.87
C GLN A 78 1.49 -33.70 44.87
N ARG A 79 0.71 -32.92 44.11
CA ARG A 79 -0.75 -33.01 44.02
C ARG A 79 -1.23 -33.76 42.78
N GLY A 80 -0.34 -34.25 41.91
CA GLY A 80 -0.70 -34.86 40.64
C GLY A 80 -1.34 -33.88 39.64
N LEU A 81 -0.95 -32.61 39.72
CA LEU A 81 -1.42 -31.50 38.87
C LEU A 81 -0.29 -30.96 38.01
N GLU A 82 -0.63 -30.11 37.05
CA GLU A 82 0.30 -29.43 36.15
C GLU A 82 0.40 -27.93 36.44
N PHE A 83 1.63 -27.41 36.36
CA PHE A 83 1.92 -25.98 36.42
C PHE A 83 2.53 -25.49 35.10
N GLY A 84 2.18 -24.27 34.70
CA GLY A 84 2.77 -23.64 33.53
C GLY A 84 2.72 -22.12 33.59
N VAL A 85 3.22 -21.48 32.52
CA VAL A 85 3.13 -20.03 32.32
C VAL A 85 2.38 -19.69 31.05
N LYS A 86 1.60 -18.60 31.09
CA LYS A 86 0.87 -18.07 29.94
C LYS A 86 1.56 -16.81 29.44
N LEU A 87 2.24 -16.89 28.32
CA LEU A 87 2.87 -15.71 27.71
C LEU A 87 1.78 -14.86 27.03
N THR A 88 1.68 -13.60 27.48
CA THR A 88 0.56 -12.70 27.16
C THR A 88 0.43 -12.34 25.67
N ASN A 89 -0.77 -11.88 25.32
CA ASN A 89 -1.19 -11.32 24.04
C ASN A 89 -1.03 -9.78 23.93
N THR A 90 -0.60 -9.09 24.99
CA THR A 90 -0.57 -7.62 25.06
C THR A 90 0.71 -7.10 25.69
N PHE A 91 1.18 -5.94 25.22
CA PHE A 91 2.28 -5.18 25.82
C PHE A 91 1.86 -3.70 25.92
N PRO A 92 1.91 -3.07 27.10
CA PRO A 92 1.46 -1.69 27.29
C PRO A 92 2.38 -0.70 26.57
N VAL A 93 1.78 0.29 25.91
CA VAL A 93 2.45 1.38 25.18
C VAL A 93 1.63 2.65 25.28
N ASP A 94 2.24 3.80 25.06
CA ASP A 94 1.56 5.09 25.13
C ASP A 94 0.78 5.40 23.85
N VAL A 95 -0.30 6.16 23.98
CA VAL A 95 -1.04 6.75 22.85
C VAL A 95 -0.37 8.06 22.45
N ALA A 96 0.78 7.96 21.78
CA ALA A 96 1.59 9.11 21.41
C ALA A 96 1.09 9.87 20.17
N ALA A 97 0.23 9.27 19.33
CA ALA A 97 -0.27 9.89 18.10
C ALA A 97 -1.78 10.16 18.11
N GLY A 98 -2.42 10.13 19.28
CA GLY A 98 -3.86 10.37 19.42
C GLY A 98 -4.71 9.30 18.71
N GLU A 99 -4.21 8.07 18.63
CA GLU A 99 -4.86 6.96 17.94
C GLU A 99 -6.18 6.54 18.61
N LEU A 100 -6.23 6.66 19.94
CA LEU A 100 -7.35 6.27 20.79
C LEU A 100 -7.63 7.38 21.82
N PRO A 101 -8.87 7.49 22.35
CA PRO A 101 -9.20 8.42 23.41
C PRO A 101 -8.73 7.93 24.79
N SER A 102 -7.46 7.55 24.92
CA SER A 102 -6.82 7.07 26.16
C SER A 102 -5.37 7.55 26.22
N GLN A 103 -4.72 7.43 27.39
CA GLN A 103 -3.28 7.72 27.53
C GLN A 103 -2.42 6.50 27.16
N GLU A 104 -2.94 5.29 27.39
CA GLU A 104 -2.26 4.03 27.12
C GLU A 104 -3.07 3.15 26.17
N MET A 105 -2.38 2.29 25.44
CA MET A 105 -2.93 1.23 24.60
C MET A 105 -2.08 -0.03 24.69
N TYR A 106 -2.57 -1.13 24.12
CA TYR A 106 -1.88 -2.41 24.17
C TYR A 106 -1.41 -2.86 22.77
N MET A 107 -0.10 -2.95 22.59
CA MET A 107 0.50 -3.59 21.42
C MET A 107 0.18 -5.09 21.42
N SER A 108 -0.26 -5.61 20.27
CA SER A 108 -0.57 -7.03 20.09
C SER A 108 -0.25 -7.53 18.67
N GLY A 109 -0.37 -8.84 18.45
CA GLY A 109 -0.18 -9.46 17.14
C GLY A 109 1.28 -9.47 16.68
N ARG A 110 1.49 -9.26 15.38
CA ARG A 110 2.79 -9.44 14.71
C ARG A 110 3.93 -8.61 15.33
N SER A 111 3.64 -7.40 15.81
CA SER A 111 4.66 -6.55 16.45
C SER A 111 5.03 -7.00 17.86
N LEU A 112 4.18 -7.81 18.51
CA LEU A 112 4.44 -8.36 19.84
C LEU A 112 5.24 -9.68 19.78
N PHE A 113 5.11 -10.44 18.68
CA PHE A 113 5.80 -11.73 18.52
C PHE A 113 7.30 -11.69 18.87
N PRO A 114 8.10 -10.69 18.43
CA PRO A 114 9.52 -10.62 18.75
C PRO A 114 9.84 -10.65 20.25
N LEU A 115 9.02 -10.00 21.07
CA LEU A 115 9.21 -9.97 22.51
C LEU A 115 8.70 -11.26 23.15
N THR A 116 7.51 -11.72 22.79
CA THR A 116 6.92 -12.92 23.40
C THR A 116 7.72 -14.19 23.10
N ILE A 117 8.25 -14.36 21.88
CA ILE A 117 9.09 -15.52 21.56
C ILE A 117 10.46 -15.46 22.26
N SER A 118 11.02 -14.26 22.44
CA SER A 118 12.25 -14.07 23.21
C SER A 118 12.04 -14.43 24.69
N LEU A 119 10.88 -14.09 25.26
CA LEU A 119 10.52 -14.52 26.60
C LEU A 119 10.33 -16.04 26.68
N ALA A 120 9.70 -16.66 25.68
CA ALA A 120 9.58 -18.12 25.59
C ALA A 120 10.96 -18.79 25.58
N GLN A 121 11.92 -18.25 24.79
CA GLN A 121 13.30 -18.73 24.74
C GLN A 121 13.98 -18.61 26.13
N LYS A 122 13.84 -17.46 26.80
CA LYS A 122 14.40 -17.23 28.14
C LYS A 122 13.85 -18.21 29.17
N VAL A 123 12.53 -18.44 29.17
CA VAL A 123 11.86 -19.42 30.05
C VAL A 123 12.28 -20.85 29.72
N ALA A 124 12.26 -21.24 28.44
CA ALA A 124 12.63 -22.60 28.04
C ALA A 124 14.06 -22.95 28.45
N ARG A 125 15.01 -22.01 28.32
CA ARG A 125 16.40 -22.18 28.77
C ARG A 125 16.51 -22.31 30.28
N GLU A 126 15.87 -21.44 31.05
CA GLU A 126 15.95 -21.42 32.52
C GLU A 126 15.43 -22.73 33.16
N PHE A 127 14.39 -23.32 32.57
CA PHE A 127 13.75 -24.53 33.10
C PHE A 127 14.15 -25.81 32.36
N GLY A 128 15.07 -25.73 31.40
CA GLY A 128 15.51 -26.86 30.57
C GLY A 128 14.34 -27.53 29.83
N GLY A 129 13.39 -26.74 29.32
CA GLY A 129 12.21 -27.22 28.61
C GLY A 129 11.10 -27.83 29.49
N ARG A 130 11.29 -27.98 30.80
CA ARG A 130 10.32 -28.67 31.67
C ARG A 130 9.08 -27.84 32.02
N LEU A 131 9.21 -26.52 32.09
CA LEU A 131 8.10 -25.64 32.43
C LEU A 131 7.17 -25.49 31.22
N ARG A 132 5.89 -25.84 31.40
CA ARG A 132 4.90 -25.78 30.32
C ARG A 132 4.58 -24.34 29.94
N ILE A 133 4.54 -24.07 28.63
CA ILE A 133 4.29 -22.73 28.09
C ILE A 133 2.98 -22.75 27.29
N SER A 134 2.03 -21.92 27.72
CA SER A 134 0.91 -21.49 26.89
C SER A 134 1.25 -20.15 26.24
N TYR A 135 0.88 -19.97 24.96
CA TYR A 135 1.33 -18.85 24.15
C TYR A 135 0.19 -18.03 23.57
N SER A 136 0.40 -16.75 23.32
CA SER A 136 -0.58 -15.92 22.62
C SER A 136 0.02 -14.76 21.82
N GLY A 137 1.12 -14.17 22.29
CA GLY A 137 1.74 -12.98 21.69
C GLY A 137 2.18 -13.17 20.24
N GLY A 138 1.31 -12.76 19.30
CA GLY A 138 1.61 -12.75 17.87
C GLY A 138 1.60 -14.11 17.17
N ALA A 139 0.92 -15.12 17.74
CA ALA A 139 0.67 -16.37 17.04
C ALA A 139 -0.27 -16.14 15.83
N ASP A 140 0.12 -16.63 14.66
CA ASP A 140 -0.67 -16.61 13.42
C ASP A 140 -0.28 -17.77 12.48
N LEU A 141 -0.83 -17.77 11.26
CA LEU A 141 -0.60 -18.81 10.26
C LEU A 141 0.90 -19.14 10.05
N HIS A 142 1.78 -18.13 10.12
CA HIS A 142 3.18 -18.28 9.72
C HIS A 142 4.07 -18.91 10.79
N ASN A 143 3.59 -19.01 12.04
CA ASN A 143 4.40 -19.50 13.15
C ASN A 143 3.68 -20.53 14.04
N ILE A 144 2.39 -20.77 13.84
CA ILE A 144 1.60 -21.64 14.72
C ILE A 144 2.10 -23.09 14.70
N GLN A 145 2.50 -23.60 13.54
CA GLN A 145 3.03 -24.96 13.41
C GLN A 145 4.37 -25.12 14.12
N ASP A 146 5.26 -24.14 13.97
CA ASP A 146 6.58 -24.17 14.62
C ASP A 146 6.45 -24.02 16.14
N LEU A 147 5.56 -23.16 16.62
CA LEU A 147 5.23 -23.02 18.05
C LEU A 147 4.73 -24.36 18.62
N PHE A 148 3.78 -25.00 17.94
CA PHE A 148 3.24 -26.28 18.37
C PHE A 148 4.31 -27.37 18.39
N SER A 149 5.10 -27.47 17.32
CA SER A 149 6.17 -28.45 17.17
C SER A 149 7.29 -28.26 18.20
N ALA A 150 7.52 -27.03 18.65
CA ALA A 150 8.44 -26.72 19.75
C ALA A 150 7.89 -27.08 21.14
N GLY A 151 6.71 -27.72 21.23
CA GLY A 151 6.06 -28.08 22.50
C GLY A 151 5.35 -26.92 23.19
N ILE A 152 5.14 -25.79 22.50
CA ILE A 152 4.44 -24.61 23.06
C ILE A 152 2.95 -24.72 22.76
N TRP A 153 2.18 -25.23 23.72
CA TRP A 153 0.73 -25.27 23.67
C TRP A 153 0.12 -25.47 25.08
N PRO A 154 -1.10 -24.96 25.34
CA PRO A 154 -2.09 -24.45 24.38
C PRO A 154 -1.76 -23.07 23.79
N ILE A 155 -2.09 -22.86 22.51
CA ILE A 155 -1.90 -21.59 21.78
C ILE A 155 -3.25 -20.85 21.74
N THR A 156 -3.29 -19.61 22.19
CA THR A 156 -4.49 -18.75 22.14
C THR A 156 -4.32 -17.67 21.09
N MET A 157 -5.30 -17.54 20.20
CA MET A 157 -5.28 -16.53 19.15
C MET A 157 -6.34 -15.49 19.43
N ALA A 158 -5.94 -14.23 19.62
CA ALA A 158 -6.87 -13.11 19.82
C ALA A 158 -6.74 -12.09 18.69
N THR A 159 -5.52 -11.62 18.40
CA THR A 159 -5.29 -10.56 17.42
C THR A 159 -5.66 -10.94 16.00
N THR A 160 -5.45 -12.20 15.58
CA THR A 160 -5.80 -12.64 14.22
C THR A 160 -7.31 -12.67 13.98
N ILE A 161 -8.11 -12.96 15.01
CA ILE A 161 -9.58 -13.01 14.94
C ILE A 161 -10.16 -11.63 14.69
N LEU A 162 -9.57 -10.60 15.30
CA LEU A 162 -10.00 -9.20 15.17
C LEU A 162 -9.53 -8.52 13.87
N LYS A 163 -8.88 -9.26 12.97
CA LYS A 163 -8.51 -8.79 11.63
C LYS A 163 -9.60 -9.17 10.61
N PRO A 164 -9.65 -8.50 9.45
CA PRO A 164 -10.58 -8.85 8.37
C PRO A 164 -10.53 -10.34 8.01
N GLY A 165 -11.68 -11.02 7.92
CA GLY A 165 -11.75 -12.47 7.70
C GLY A 165 -11.19 -13.35 8.83
N GLY A 166 -10.87 -12.79 10.01
CA GLY A 166 -10.15 -13.45 11.10
C GLY A 166 -10.80 -14.73 11.63
N TYR A 167 -12.13 -14.73 11.76
CA TYR A 167 -12.88 -15.91 12.21
C TYR A 167 -12.75 -17.11 11.26
N GLN A 168 -12.76 -16.87 9.95
CA GLN A 168 -12.68 -17.93 8.94
C GLN A 168 -11.29 -18.57 8.89
N ARG A 169 -10.23 -17.85 9.29
CA ARG A 169 -8.85 -18.36 9.33
C ARG A 169 -8.63 -19.46 10.36
N MET A 170 -9.55 -19.62 11.33
CA MET A 170 -9.44 -20.69 12.33
C MET A 170 -9.42 -22.07 11.69
N SER A 171 -10.20 -22.29 10.63
CA SER A 171 -10.20 -23.56 9.89
C SER A 171 -8.84 -23.85 9.28
N GLN A 172 -8.25 -22.87 8.59
CA GLN A 172 -6.94 -22.99 7.96
C GLN A 172 -5.84 -23.34 8.97
N MET A 173 -5.83 -22.69 10.13
CA MET A 173 -4.85 -22.99 11.18
C MET A 173 -5.13 -24.32 11.89
N GLY A 174 -6.40 -24.69 12.05
CA GLY A 174 -6.81 -25.98 12.59
C GLY A 174 -6.33 -27.15 11.70
N GLU A 175 -6.48 -27.01 10.38
CA GLU A 175 -5.99 -27.97 9.38
C GLU A 175 -4.48 -28.17 9.48
N LEU A 176 -3.69 -27.09 9.55
CA LEU A 176 -2.23 -27.18 9.74
C LEU A 176 -1.83 -27.92 11.02
N LEU A 177 -2.60 -27.77 12.10
CA LEU A 177 -2.31 -28.41 13.38
C LEU A 177 -2.78 -29.87 13.45
N MET A 178 -3.79 -30.26 12.67
CA MET A 178 -4.22 -31.67 12.61
C MET A 178 -3.09 -32.60 12.15
N ASP A 179 -2.21 -32.11 11.29
CA ASP A 179 -1.03 -32.85 10.81
C ASP A 179 0.07 -32.98 11.87
N CYS A 180 0.02 -32.22 12.96
CA CYS A 180 1.04 -32.22 14.02
C CYS A 180 0.82 -33.31 15.09
N GLY A 181 -0.32 -34.00 15.08
CA GLY A 181 -0.65 -35.07 16.03
C GLY A 181 -1.12 -34.59 17.42
N SER A 182 -1.32 -35.55 18.33
CA SER A 182 -1.94 -35.34 19.66
C SER A 182 -1.14 -35.94 20.82
N SER A 183 0.18 -36.03 20.67
CA SER A 183 1.07 -36.61 21.69
C SER A 183 0.98 -35.86 23.03
N PRO A 184 1.10 -36.56 24.17
CA PRO A 184 1.19 -35.92 25.47
C PRO A 184 2.36 -34.93 25.54
N PHE A 185 2.26 -33.93 26.41
CA PHE A 185 3.34 -32.97 26.62
C PHE A 185 4.61 -33.68 27.12
N GLN A 186 5.72 -33.56 26.39
CA GLN A 186 7.03 -34.13 26.75
C GLN A 186 8.05 -33.07 27.17
N GLY A 187 7.69 -31.78 27.07
CA GLY A 187 8.59 -30.65 27.28
C GLY A 187 8.52 -29.64 26.13
N VAL A 188 9.10 -28.48 26.35
CA VAL A 188 9.36 -27.45 25.34
C VAL A 188 10.75 -27.67 24.76
N ASP A 189 10.88 -27.76 23.44
CA ASP A 189 12.15 -27.89 22.75
C ASP A 189 12.91 -26.56 22.76
N VAL A 190 13.93 -26.47 23.62
CA VAL A 190 14.74 -25.27 23.80
C VAL A 190 15.46 -24.83 22.51
N SER A 191 15.88 -25.79 21.68
CA SER A 191 16.58 -25.51 20.42
C SER A 191 15.60 -24.97 19.38
N ALA A 192 14.41 -25.56 19.26
CA ALA A 192 13.38 -25.08 18.33
C ALA A 192 12.89 -23.67 18.68
N VAL A 193 12.62 -23.40 19.97
CA VAL A 193 12.24 -22.04 20.43
C VAL A 193 13.38 -21.03 20.20
N THR A 194 14.63 -21.46 20.38
CA THR A 194 15.80 -20.61 20.10
C THR A 194 15.86 -20.24 18.62
N ALA A 195 15.69 -21.22 17.72
CA ALA A 195 15.68 -20.97 16.28
C ALA A 195 14.57 -19.98 15.88
N LEU A 196 13.37 -20.11 16.46
CA LEU A 196 12.28 -19.15 16.24
C LEU A 196 12.62 -17.74 16.70
N ALA A 197 13.19 -17.58 17.89
CA ALA A 197 13.54 -16.26 18.43
C ALA A 197 14.66 -15.57 17.64
N ASP A 198 15.67 -16.33 17.23
CA ASP A 198 16.82 -15.82 16.48
C ASP A 198 16.40 -15.44 15.05
N GLY A 199 15.56 -16.25 14.40
CA GLY A 199 15.03 -16.01 13.05
C GLY A 199 14.14 -14.77 12.89
N VAL A 200 13.59 -14.23 13.99
CA VAL A 200 12.80 -12.97 13.94
C VAL A 200 13.61 -11.81 13.37
N GLY A 201 14.92 -11.78 13.65
CA GLY A 201 15.79 -10.72 13.14
C GLY A 201 15.87 -10.73 11.63
N GLU A 202 15.90 -11.89 10.99
CA GLU A 202 16.14 -12.04 9.55
C GLU A 202 14.84 -11.98 8.74
N SER A 203 13.70 -12.27 9.36
CA SER A 203 12.41 -12.34 8.68
C SER A 203 11.84 -10.94 8.34
N PRO A 204 11.52 -10.67 7.06
CA PRO A 204 10.86 -9.42 6.66
C PRO A 204 9.45 -9.29 7.24
N LEU A 205 8.85 -10.39 7.73
CA LEU A 205 7.52 -10.39 8.35
C LEU A 205 7.47 -9.49 9.60
N TYR A 206 8.55 -9.49 10.39
CA TYR A 206 8.60 -8.79 11.67
C TYR A 206 9.31 -7.44 11.60
N ARG A 207 9.88 -7.06 10.45
CA ARG A 207 10.49 -5.74 10.24
C ARG A 207 9.52 -4.74 9.63
N LYS A 208 9.64 -3.49 10.03
CA LYS A 208 8.97 -2.38 9.33
C LYS A 208 9.73 -2.04 8.03
N PRO A 209 9.00 -1.62 6.97
CA PRO A 209 9.64 -1.05 5.79
C PRO A 209 10.46 0.20 6.14
N ILE A 210 11.44 0.53 5.31
CA ILE A 210 12.27 1.73 5.46
C ILE A 210 11.40 2.97 5.38
N LYS A 211 10.43 2.97 4.48
CA LYS A 211 9.44 4.05 4.32
C LYS A 211 8.19 3.85 5.18
N PRO A 212 7.57 4.96 5.63
CA PRO A 212 6.24 4.91 6.21
C PRO A 212 5.26 4.26 5.23
N LEU A 213 4.38 3.40 5.75
CA LEU A 213 3.34 2.80 4.93
C LEU A 213 2.41 3.89 4.38
N PRO A 214 2.07 3.85 3.08
CA PRO A 214 1.14 4.81 2.50
C PRO A 214 -0.25 4.64 3.11
N ASN A 215 -1.02 5.74 3.15
CA ASN A 215 -2.41 5.68 3.60
C ASN A 215 -3.20 4.74 2.68
N ARG A 216 -3.86 3.74 3.27
CA ARG A 216 -4.64 2.72 2.54
C ARG A 216 -6.09 3.16 2.26
N LYS A 217 -6.55 4.24 2.90
CA LYS A 217 -7.91 4.76 2.75
C LYS A 217 -8.06 5.57 1.46
N MET A 218 -9.25 5.52 0.89
CA MET A 218 -9.70 6.42 -0.17
C MET A 218 -10.14 7.74 0.48
N PRO A 219 -9.80 8.90 -0.11
CA PRO A 219 -10.21 10.22 0.39
C PRO A 219 -11.68 10.50 0.05
N LYS A 220 -12.57 9.61 0.46
CA LYS A 220 -14.02 9.66 0.27
C LYS A 220 -14.70 9.13 1.52
N LYS A 221 -15.87 9.68 1.85
CA LYS A 221 -16.75 9.13 2.89
C LYS A 221 -17.49 7.90 2.37
N VAL A 222 -17.83 7.00 3.28
CA VAL A 222 -18.65 5.84 2.97
C VAL A 222 -20.07 6.34 2.65
N PRO A 223 -20.72 5.86 1.57
CA PRO A 223 -22.13 6.14 1.35
C PRO A 223 -22.98 5.41 2.40
N LEU A 224 -24.18 5.94 2.71
CA LEU A 224 -25.11 5.35 3.68
C LEU A 224 -25.37 3.86 3.36
N ILE A 225 -25.60 3.56 2.08
CA ILE A 225 -25.76 2.22 1.51
C ILE A 225 -24.78 2.00 0.34
N ASP A 226 -24.63 0.78 -0.17
CA ASP A 226 -23.85 0.47 -1.39
C ASP A 226 -22.35 0.88 -1.38
N CYS A 227 -21.66 0.66 -0.26
CA CYS A 227 -20.23 1.01 -0.13
C CYS A 227 -19.23 0.05 -0.82
N PHE A 228 -19.69 -0.78 -1.77
CA PHE A 228 -18.87 -1.79 -2.42
C PHE A 228 -18.12 -1.18 -3.59
N SER A 229 -16.81 -1.07 -3.47
CA SER A 229 -15.96 -0.47 -4.50
C SER A 229 -14.63 -1.21 -4.62
N ALA A 230 -13.85 -0.85 -5.63
CA ALA A 230 -12.49 -1.35 -5.83
C ALA A 230 -11.48 -0.27 -5.42
N PRO A 231 -10.96 -0.26 -4.17
CA PRO A 231 -9.98 0.76 -3.73
C PRO A 231 -8.72 0.81 -4.60
N CYS A 232 -8.31 -0.32 -5.16
CA CYS A 232 -7.18 -0.39 -6.10
C CYS A 232 -7.43 0.41 -7.38
N ARG A 233 -8.68 0.53 -7.85
CA ARG A 233 -9.07 1.37 -8.99
C ARG A 233 -8.92 2.85 -8.63
N SER A 234 -9.45 3.26 -7.48
CA SER A 234 -9.32 4.63 -6.95
C SER A 234 -7.86 5.04 -6.70
N GLY A 235 -6.99 4.09 -6.34
CA GLY A 235 -5.55 4.32 -6.18
C GLY A 235 -4.76 4.36 -7.49
N CYS A 236 -5.36 3.99 -8.62
CA CYS A 236 -4.71 4.00 -9.92
C CYS A 236 -5.02 5.33 -10.64
N PRO A 237 -4.01 6.12 -11.07
CA PRO A 237 -4.28 7.41 -11.72
C PRO A 237 -5.14 7.34 -13.00
N ILE A 238 -5.18 6.17 -13.66
CA ILE A 238 -5.97 5.91 -14.87
C ILE A 238 -7.29 5.16 -14.57
N GLU A 239 -7.59 4.92 -13.29
CA GLU A 239 -8.76 4.16 -12.83
C GLU A 239 -8.98 2.82 -13.55
N GLN A 240 -7.89 2.07 -13.72
CA GLN A 240 -7.92 0.82 -14.47
C GLN A 240 -8.83 -0.23 -13.80
N ASP A 241 -9.54 -1.02 -14.61
CA ASP A 241 -10.47 -2.07 -14.16
C ASP A 241 -9.73 -3.31 -13.67
N ILE A 242 -9.04 -3.14 -12.54
CA ILE A 242 -8.11 -4.12 -11.96
C ILE A 242 -8.80 -5.44 -11.63
N PRO A 243 -9.88 -5.48 -10.83
CA PRO A 243 -10.60 -6.72 -10.57
C PRO A 243 -11.00 -7.47 -11.86
N ALA A 244 -11.45 -6.75 -12.89
CA ALA A 244 -11.89 -7.35 -14.15
C ALA A 244 -10.76 -8.09 -14.89
N TYR A 245 -9.61 -7.44 -15.12
CA TYR A 245 -8.50 -8.12 -15.83
C TYR A 245 -7.83 -9.18 -14.96
N LEU A 246 -7.80 -9.03 -13.63
CA LEU A 246 -7.30 -10.07 -12.73
C LEU A 246 -8.17 -11.34 -12.85
N MET A 247 -9.50 -11.18 -12.89
CA MET A 247 -10.42 -12.30 -13.08
C MET A 247 -10.22 -12.99 -14.45
N ALA A 248 -10.11 -12.22 -15.53
CA ALA A 248 -9.86 -12.77 -16.87
C ALA A 248 -8.52 -13.51 -16.93
N THR A 249 -7.47 -12.94 -16.32
CA THR A 249 -6.14 -13.56 -16.24
C THR A 249 -6.17 -14.88 -15.48
N SER A 250 -6.87 -14.95 -14.34
CA SER A 250 -7.02 -16.20 -13.57
C SER A 250 -7.80 -17.32 -14.28
N GLN A 251 -8.46 -16.99 -15.39
CA GLN A 251 -9.17 -17.94 -16.25
C GLN A 251 -8.35 -18.30 -17.50
N GLY A 252 -7.11 -17.84 -17.61
CA GLY A 252 -6.27 -18.02 -18.80
C GLY A 252 -6.69 -17.17 -20.00
N LYS A 253 -7.62 -16.23 -19.83
CA LYS A 253 -8.16 -15.39 -20.91
C LYS A 253 -7.30 -14.14 -21.10
N TYR A 254 -6.04 -14.34 -21.49
CA TYR A 254 -5.04 -13.26 -21.54
C TYR A 254 -5.36 -12.18 -22.57
N ARG A 255 -5.85 -12.54 -23.77
CA ARG A 255 -6.31 -11.58 -24.77
C ARG A 255 -7.40 -10.65 -24.20
N GLU A 256 -8.43 -11.24 -23.59
CA GLU A 256 -9.52 -10.49 -22.97
C GLU A 256 -9.02 -9.60 -21.82
N ALA A 257 -8.11 -10.11 -20.99
CA ALA A 257 -7.48 -9.32 -19.94
C ALA A 257 -6.72 -8.11 -20.51
N LEU A 258 -6.00 -8.30 -21.62
CA LEU A 258 -5.29 -7.22 -22.31
C LEU A 258 -6.24 -6.21 -22.98
N GLU A 259 -7.37 -6.65 -23.54
CA GLU A 259 -8.44 -5.76 -24.03
C GLU A 259 -9.00 -4.88 -22.91
N ILE A 260 -9.22 -5.44 -21.72
CA ILE A 260 -9.65 -4.69 -20.53
C ILE A 260 -8.57 -3.67 -20.12
N ILE A 261 -7.31 -4.10 -20.04
CA ILE A 261 -6.18 -3.24 -19.66
C ILE A 261 -6.04 -2.06 -20.64
N THR A 262 -5.96 -2.36 -21.94
CA THR A 262 -5.76 -1.36 -23.00
C THR A 262 -6.93 -0.41 -23.17
N ARG A 263 -8.08 -0.66 -22.51
CA ARG A 263 -9.17 0.31 -22.49
C ARG A 263 -8.75 1.63 -21.85
N ARG A 264 -8.02 1.58 -20.74
CA ARG A 264 -7.57 2.73 -19.95
C ARG A 264 -6.05 2.91 -19.91
N ASN A 265 -5.29 1.94 -20.42
CA ASN A 265 -3.83 1.93 -20.33
C ASN A 265 -3.19 1.68 -21.70
N ALA A 266 -2.70 2.73 -22.33
CA ALA A 266 -2.04 2.63 -23.64
C ALA A 266 -0.69 1.89 -23.60
N LEU A 267 -0.07 1.76 -22.43
CA LEU A 267 1.31 1.27 -22.27
C LEU A 267 1.38 0.10 -21.26
N PRO A 268 0.69 -1.03 -21.54
CA PRO A 268 0.59 -2.16 -20.61
C PRO A 268 1.93 -2.82 -20.29
N PHE A 269 2.89 -2.86 -21.23
CA PHE A 269 4.20 -3.48 -20.98
C PHE A 269 5.10 -2.59 -20.11
N ILE A 270 5.20 -1.30 -20.42
CA ILE A 270 5.96 -0.34 -19.62
C ILE A 270 5.37 -0.26 -18.21
N THR A 271 4.05 -0.06 -18.09
CA THR A 271 3.40 0.01 -16.77
C THR A 271 3.26 -1.35 -16.07
N GLY A 272 3.46 -2.47 -16.78
CA GLY A 272 3.59 -3.81 -16.20
C GLY A 272 5.00 -4.07 -15.67
N THR A 273 5.99 -3.25 -16.04
CA THR A 273 7.39 -3.45 -15.67
C THR A 273 7.85 -2.45 -14.61
N ILE A 274 7.63 -1.15 -14.81
CA ILE A 274 8.27 -0.08 -14.02
C ILE A 274 7.29 0.86 -13.30
N CYS A 275 5.98 0.58 -13.32
CA CYS A 275 5.02 1.40 -12.59
C CYS A 275 5.28 1.26 -11.06
N PRO A 276 5.02 2.31 -10.26
CA PRO A 276 5.13 2.24 -8.79
C PRO A 276 3.93 1.55 -8.13
N HIS A 277 2.84 1.28 -8.87
CA HIS A 277 1.66 0.55 -8.39
C HIS A 277 1.00 1.10 -7.12
N HIS A 278 0.68 2.40 -7.08
CA HIS A 278 -0.17 2.97 -6.02
C HIS A 278 -1.54 2.27 -5.84
N CYS A 279 -1.99 1.51 -6.84
CA CYS A 279 -3.14 0.62 -6.71
C CYS A 279 -2.94 -0.51 -5.69
N ALA A 280 -1.70 -0.98 -5.49
CA ALA A 280 -1.32 -1.96 -4.49
C ALA A 280 -1.38 -1.38 -3.07
N ASP A 281 -1.05 -0.09 -2.89
CA ASP A 281 -1.17 0.62 -1.61
C ASP A 281 -2.60 0.60 -1.07
N LYS A 282 -3.57 0.77 -1.98
CA LYS A 282 -5.00 0.73 -1.65
C LYS A 282 -5.59 -0.68 -1.61
N CYS A 283 -4.83 -1.71 -1.97
CA CYS A 283 -5.34 -3.09 -1.97
C CYS A 283 -5.71 -3.53 -0.55
N MET A 284 -6.96 -3.98 -0.35
CA MET A 284 -7.44 -4.40 0.97
C MET A 284 -6.79 -5.68 1.47
N ARG A 285 -6.13 -6.46 0.60
CA ARG A 285 -5.35 -7.65 0.98
C ARG A 285 -4.18 -7.30 1.92
N ASN A 286 -3.70 -6.05 1.93
CA ASN A 286 -2.68 -5.58 2.88
C ASN A 286 -3.08 -5.67 4.36
N TYR A 287 -4.38 -5.78 4.68
CA TYR A 287 -4.85 -6.02 6.06
C TYR A 287 -4.89 -7.50 6.44
N TYR A 288 -4.66 -8.38 5.47
CA TYR A 288 -4.60 -9.83 5.63
C TYR A 288 -3.13 -10.25 5.69
N GLU A 289 -2.37 -9.85 4.66
CA GLU A 289 -0.98 -10.23 4.40
C GLU A 289 -0.31 -9.14 3.50
N GLU A 290 0.29 -9.49 2.36
CA GLU A 290 0.70 -8.56 1.31
C GLU A 290 -0.39 -8.26 0.27
N SER A 291 -0.24 -7.15 -0.45
CA SER A 291 -1.08 -6.79 -1.59
C SER A 291 -1.12 -7.86 -2.70
N VAL A 292 -2.13 -7.81 -3.55
CA VAL A 292 -2.14 -8.60 -4.80
C VAL A 292 -1.04 -8.07 -5.73
N ARG A 293 -0.37 -8.97 -6.47
CA ARG A 293 0.72 -8.62 -7.41
C ARG A 293 0.20 -8.01 -8.72
N ILE A 294 -0.55 -6.91 -8.59
CA ILE A 294 -1.26 -6.23 -9.68
C ILE A 294 -0.31 -5.91 -10.85
N ARG A 295 0.93 -5.49 -10.58
CA ARG A 295 1.98 -5.26 -11.60
C ARG A 295 2.27 -6.51 -12.42
N LYS A 296 2.64 -7.58 -11.71
CA LYS A 296 3.05 -8.85 -12.29
C LYS A 296 1.93 -9.45 -13.15
N VAL A 297 0.70 -9.46 -12.63
CA VAL A 297 -0.45 -9.99 -13.38
C VAL A 297 -0.78 -9.13 -14.60
N LYS A 298 -0.63 -7.80 -14.53
CA LYS A 298 -0.76 -6.94 -15.71
C LYS A 298 0.26 -7.29 -16.79
N LEU A 299 1.54 -7.47 -16.41
CA LEU A 299 2.58 -7.85 -17.36
C LEU A 299 2.33 -9.23 -17.96
N GLN A 300 1.90 -10.19 -17.14
CA GLN A 300 1.52 -11.52 -17.59
C GLN A 300 0.35 -11.47 -18.59
N ALA A 301 -0.68 -10.68 -18.31
CA ALA A 301 -1.81 -10.47 -19.22
C ALA A 301 -1.36 -9.83 -20.54
N ALA A 302 -0.48 -8.82 -20.47
CA ALA A 302 0.09 -8.19 -21.64
C ALA A 302 0.89 -9.19 -22.48
N GLN A 303 1.82 -9.94 -21.88
CA GLN A 303 2.64 -10.93 -22.58
C GLN A 303 1.78 -12.04 -23.20
N GLY A 304 0.82 -12.59 -22.45
CA GLY A 304 0.00 -13.70 -22.93
C GLY A 304 -1.09 -13.30 -23.93
N GLY A 305 -1.50 -12.03 -23.96
CA GLY A 305 -2.59 -11.56 -24.82
C GLY A 305 -2.15 -10.79 -26.06
N TYR A 306 -0.87 -10.42 -26.17
CA TYR A 306 -0.38 -9.48 -27.18
C TYR A 306 -0.49 -10.00 -28.62
N ASP A 307 0.01 -11.21 -28.87
CA ASP A 307 0.03 -11.79 -30.22
C ASP A 307 -1.38 -12.04 -30.78
N GLU A 308 -2.35 -12.27 -29.91
CA GLU A 308 -3.76 -12.41 -30.30
C GLU A 308 -4.47 -11.06 -30.46
N LEU A 309 -4.17 -10.07 -29.62
CA LEU A 309 -4.86 -8.78 -29.64
C LEU A 309 -4.39 -7.89 -30.78
N LEU A 310 -3.07 -7.73 -30.96
CA LEU A 310 -2.49 -6.75 -31.87
C LEU A 310 -3.05 -6.84 -33.31
N PRO A 311 -3.19 -8.02 -33.95
CA PRO A 311 -3.73 -8.13 -35.30
C PRO A 311 -5.20 -7.73 -35.44
N THR A 312 -5.94 -7.67 -34.33
CA THR A 312 -7.36 -7.29 -34.33
C THR A 312 -7.57 -5.78 -34.27
N LEU A 313 -6.55 -5.03 -33.84
CA LEU A 313 -6.60 -3.58 -33.74
C LEU A 313 -6.50 -2.96 -35.14
N LYS A 314 -7.47 -2.12 -35.49
CA LYS A 314 -7.55 -1.46 -36.80
C LYS A 314 -8.01 -0.02 -36.62
N ALA A 315 -7.53 0.85 -37.49
CA ALA A 315 -8.01 2.23 -37.57
C ALA A 315 -9.54 2.24 -37.73
N PRO A 316 -10.29 2.90 -36.83
CA PRO A 316 -11.74 3.02 -36.94
C PRO A 316 -12.13 4.04 -38.01
N ALA A 317 -13.42 4.25 -38.21
CA ALA A 317 -13.91 5.27 -39.13
C ALA A 317 -13.42 6.68 -38.71
N PRO A 318 -13.03 7.55 -39.66
CA PRO A 318 -12.51 8.88 -39.33
C PRO A 318 -13.54 9.74 -38.57
N ALA A 319 -13.09 10.36 -37.47
CA ALA A 319 -13.84 11.40 -36.79
C ALA A 319 -13.77 12.70 -37.61
N ALA A 320 -14.92 13.29 -37.94
CA ALA A 320 -14.98 14.49 -38.77
C ALA A 320 -14.37 15.72 -38.07
N GLY A 321 -13.64 16.55 -38.84
CA GLY A 321 -13.21 17.89 -38.43
C GLY A 321 -12.08 17.97 -37.40
N LYS A 322 -11.44 16.85 -37.04
CA LYS A 322 -10.36 16.82 -36.04
C LYS A 322 -9.07 16.22 -36.61
N HIS A 323 -7.99 17.01 -36.53
CA HIS A 323 -6.65 16.61 -36.94
C HIS A 323 -5.67 17.08 -35.87
N VAL A 324 -5.03 16.14 -35.17
CA VAL A 324 -4.27 16.42 -33.95
C VAL A 324 -2.79 16.18 -34.17
N ALA A 325 -1.98 17.18 -33.82
CA ALA A 325 -0.54 17.02 -33.69
C ALA A 325 -0.18 16.75 -32.23
N VAL A 326 0.66 15.73 -32.00
CA VAL A 326 1.21 15.42 -30.68
C VAL A 326 2.72 15.66 -30.74
N VAL A 327 3.25 16.51 -29.87
CA VAL A 327 4.67 16.88 -29.85
C VAL A 327 5.37 16.11 -28.74
N GLY A 328 6.19 15.12 -29.10
CA GLY A 328 6.89 14.19 -28.22
C GLY A 328 6.36 12.76 -28.36
N GLY A 329 7.25 11.82 -28.65
CA GLY A 329 7.02 10.38 -28.76
C GLY A 329 7.31 9.60 -27.48
N GLY A 330 7.31 10.27 -26.32
CA GLY A 330 7.40 9.66 -25.00
C GLY A 330 6.07 9.06 -24.51
N PRO A 331 6.00 8.56 -23.25
CA PRO A 331 4.81 7.89 -22.74
C PRO A 331 3.51 8.68 -22.85
N ALA A 332 3.53 9.98 -22.55
CA ALA A 332 2.34 10.83 -22.64
C ALA A 332 1.86 10.98 -24.10
N GLY A 333 2.78 11.18 -25.04
CA GLY A 333 2.44 11.34 -26.45
C GLY A 333 1.98 10.05 -27.11
N LEU A 334 2.63 8.93 -26.80
CA LEU A 334 2.17 7.59 -27.22
C LEU A 334 0.76 7.30 -26.70
N ALA A 335 0.48 7.61 -25.44
CA ALA A 335 -0.85 7.42 -24.86
C ALA A 335 -1.91 8.32 -25.52
N ALA A 336 -1.59 9.60 -25.75
CA ALA A 336 -2.50 10.52 -26.44
C ALA A 336 -2.81 10.03 -27.86
N ALA A 337 -1.78 9.61 -28.60
CA ALA A 337 -1.94 9.05 -29.93
C ALA A 337 -2.79 7.78 -29.93
N PHE A 338 -2.54 6.86 -28.99
CA PHE A 338 -3.32 5.63 -28.83
C PHE A 338 -4.81 5.91 -28.60
N PHE A 339 -5.16 6.79 -27.64
CA PHE A 339 -6.56 7.07 -27.32
C PHE A 339 -7.29 7.81 -28.44
N LEU A 340 -6.68 8.84 -29.02
CA LEU A 340 -7.26 9.65 -30.09
C LEU A 340 -7.47 8.84 -31.38
N SER A 341 -6.46 8.08 -31.81
CA SER A 341 -6.56 7.26 -33.02
C SER A 341 -7.55 6.11 -32.86
N ARG A 342 -7.65 5.51 -31.67
CA ARG A 342 -8.71 4.53 -31.33
C ARG A 342 -10.12 5.10 -31.44
N ALA A 343 -10.28 6.42 -31.31
CA ALA A 343 -11.55 7.13 -31.51
C ALA A 343 -11.73 7.67 -32.94
N GLY A 344 -10.82 7.35 -33.86
CA GLY A 344 -10.89 7.75 -35.27
C GLY A 344 -10.37 9.14 -35.57
N VAL A 345 -9.74 9.80 -34.61
CA VAL A 345 -9.09 11.09 -34.84
C VAL A 345 -7.81 10.88 -35.64
N ALA A 346 -7.60 11.69 -36.67
CA ALA A 346 -6.34 11.70 -37.41
C ALA A 346 -5.24 12.29 -36.53
N VAL A 347 -4.21 11.50 -36.21
CA VAL A 347 -3.11 11.91 -35.31
C VAL A 347 -1.76 11.79 -36.02
N THR A 348 -0.93 12.82 -35.87
CA THR A 348 0.50 12.77 -36.22
C THR A 348 1.34 13.11 -34.99
N VAL A 349 2.25 12.23 -34.62
CA VAL A 349 3.21 12.42 -33.53
C VAL A 349 4.54 12.90 -34.10
N PHE A 350 5.04 14.01 -33.60
CA PHE A 350 6.35 14.58 -33.94
C PHE A 350 7.33 14.29 -32.81
N GLU A 351 8.40 13.53 -33.09
CA GLU A 351 9.45 13.18 -32.14
C GLU A 351 10.79 13.75 -32.61
N ARG A 352 11.52 14.39 -31.70
CA ARG A 352 12.82 15.02 -31.98
C ARG A 352 13.92 14.00 -32.20
N LYS A 353 13.89 12.87 -31.49
CA LYS A 353 14.84 11.76 -31.62
C LYS A 353 14.45 10.81 -32.76
N ASP A 354 15.31 9.81 -33.01
CA ASP A 354 15.20 8.83 -34.09
C ASP A 354 14.33 7.61 -33.74
N ASP A 355 13.77 7.57 -32.53
CA ASP A 355 13.04 6.45 -31.97
C ASP A 355 12.03 6.90 -30.88
N LEU A 356 11.02 6.05 -30.63
CA LEU A 356 9.87 6.36 -29.76
C LEU A 356 10.02 5.73 -28.37
N GLY A 357 9.56 6.42 -27.33
CA GLY A 357 9.55 5.91 -25.95
C GLY A 357 10.13 6.90 -24.92
N GLY A 358 10.72 8.01 -25.38
CA GLY A 358 11.18 9.10 -24.53
C GLY A 358 12.13 8.64 -23.41
N ILE A 359 11.96 9.19 -22.21
CA ILE A 359 12.79 8.84 -21.03
C ILE A 359 12.88 7.32 -20.79
N VAL A 360 11.80 6.57 -21.01
CA VAL A 360 11.78 5.12 -20.79
C VAL A 360 12.75 4.40 -21.73
N ARG A 361 12.88 4.87 -22.97
CA ARG A 361 13.85 4.32 -23.92
C ARG A 361 15.26 4.83 -23.68
N HIS A 362 15.42 6.13 -23.49
CA HIS A 362 16.74 6.76 -23.54
C HIS A 362 17.48 6.74 -22.21
N VAL A 363 16.76 6.87 -21.11
CA VAL A 363 17.34 7.16 -19.79
C VAL A 363 17.22 5.96 -18.86
N ILE A 364 16.05 5.30 -18.82
CA ILE A 364 15.84 4.18 -17.89
C ILE A 364 16.76 2.99 -18.27
N PRO A 365 17.57 2.45 -17.33
CA PRO A 365 18.50 1.35 -17.60
C PRO A 365 17.84 0.05 -18.08
N GLU A 366 18.57 -0.77 -18.85
CA GLU A 366 18.04 -2.03 -19.39
C GLU A 366 17.70 -3.07 -18.32
N PHE A 367 18.35 -3.02 -17.15
CA PHE A 367 18.00 -3.89 -16.01
C PHE A 367 16.65 -3.54 -15.36
N ARG A 368 16.08 -2.35 -15.67
CA ARG A 368 14.74 -1.95 -15.23
C ARG A 368 13.69 -2.34 -16.25
N ILE A 369 13.96 -2.12 -17.54
CA ILE A 369 13.03 -2.41 -18.63
C ILE A 369 13.77 -2.69 -19.94
N GLY A 370 13.40 -3.80 -20.59
CA GLY A 370 13.94 -4.18 -21.89
C GLY A 370 13.33 -3.41 -23.06
N ARG A 371 14.08 -3.26 -24.16
CA ARG A 371 13.64 -2.57 -25.38
C ARG A 371 12.36 -3.18 -25.97
N GLU A 372 12.29 -4.52 -25.97
CA GLU A 372 11.13 -5.27 -26.47
C GLU A 372 9.81 -4.85 -25.81
N ALA A 373 9.81 -4.61 -24.49
CA ALA A 373 8.63 -4.16 -23.77
C ALA A 373 8.14 -2.79 -24.27
N ILE A 374 9.08 -1.88 -24.56
CA ILE A 374 8.79 -0.55 -25.12
C ILE A 374 8.27 -0.67 -26.55
N ASP A 375 8.92 -1.52 -27.37
CA ASP A 375 8.56 -1.73 -28.78
C ASP A 375 7.14 -2.32 -28.91
N ARG A 376 6.75 -3.23 -28.01
CA ARG A 376 5.38 -3.78 -27.98
C ARG A 376 4.33 -2.72 -27.69
N ASP A 377 4.57 -1.84 -26.73
CA ASP A 377 3.67 -0.71 -26.44
C ASP A 377 3.59 0.28 -27.62
N VAL A 378 4.72 0.58 -28.26
CA VAL A 378 4.76 1.41 -29.48
C VAL A 378 3.95 0.77 -30.62
N ALA A 379 4.03 -0.56 -30.78
CA ALA A 379 3.26 -1.27 -31.79
C ALA A 379 1.74 -1.18 -31.52
N LEU A 380 1.30 -1.30 -30.26
CA LEU A 380 -0.10 -1.08 -29.89
C LEU A 380 -0.57 0.34 -30.23
N CYS A 381 0.27 1.35 -29.99
CA CYS A 381 -0.01 2.75 -30.33
C CYS A 381 -0.12 2.99 -31.85
N LYS A 382 0.67 2.26 -32.65
CA LYS A 382 0.62 2.32 -34.12
C LYS A 382 -0.61 1.63 -34.71
N ALA A 383 -1.16 0.63 -34.03
CA ALA A 383 -2.17 -0.26 -34.60
C ALA A 383 -3.50 0.43 -34.97
N TYR A 384 -3.82 1.57 -34.34
CA TYR A 384 -5.01 2.38 -34.65
C TYR A 384 -4.77 3.45 -35.73
N GLY A 385 -3.60 3.47 -36.37
CA GLY A 385 -3.34 4.33 -37.54
C GLY A 385 -2.73 5.70 -37.23
N ALA A 386 -2.22 5.93 -36.02
CA ALA A 386 -1.42 7.12 -35.72
C ALA A 386 -0.15 7.18 -36.60
N LYS A 387 0.18 8.36 -37.11
CA LYS A 387 1.41 8.62 -37.88
C LYS A 387 2.52 9.11 -36.96
N PHE A 388 3.76 8.83 -37.32
CA PHE A 388 4.94 9.19 -36.53
C PHE A 388 6.00 9.80 -37.45
N GLU A 389 6.41 11.02 -37.14
CA GLU A 389 7.49 11.75 -37.80
C GLU A 389 8.64 11.91 -36.81
N LEU A 390 9.74 11.21 -37.08
CA LEU A 390 10.94 11.17 -36.21
C LEU A 390 11.99 12.17 -36.71
N GLY A 391 12.89 12.60 -35.83
CA GLY A 391 13.89 13.62 -36.15
C GLY A 391 13.31 15.03 -36.35
N VAL A 392 12.08 15.27 -35.92
CA VAL A 392 11.38 16.55 -36.11
C VAL A 392 11.25 17.29 -34.78
N GLU A 393 11.91 18.43 -34.69
CA GLU A 393 11.76 19.36 -33.57
C GLU A 393 10.71 20.42 -33.90
N VAL A 394 9.63 20.47 -33.09
CA VAL A 394 8.55 21.47 -33.23
C VAL A 394 8.81 22.62 -32.27
N LYS A 395 8.78 23.86 -32.80
CA LYS A 395 9.10 25.06 -32.01
C LYS A 395 7.88 25.76 -31.42
N SER A 396 6.70 25.63 -32.03
CA SER A 396 5.48 26.23 -31.52
C SER A 396 4.22 25.54 -32.07
N ALA A 397 3.08 25.78 -31.42
CA ALA A 397 1.78 25.31 -31.89
C ALA A 397 1.36 25.97 -33.20
N ASP A 398 1.79 27.22 -33.44
CA ASP A 398 1.46 27.95 -34.66
C ASP A 398 2.10 27.33 -35.91
N GLU A 399 3.29 26.74 -35.77
CA GLU A 399 3.93 25.95 -36.85
C GLU A 399 3.03 24.78 -37.29
N LEU A 400 2.40 24.10 -36.33
CA LEU A 400 1.51 22.97 -36.59
C LEU A 400 0.14 23.44 -37.10
N ARG A 401 -0.39 24.54 -36.58
CA ARG A 401 -1.63 25.13 -37.13
C ARG A 401 -1.47 25.53 -38.59
N ALA A 402 -0.33 26.10 -38.96
CA ALA A 402 -0.01 26.41 -40.36
C ALA A 402 0.03 25.15 -41.26
N LYS A 403 0.35 23.98 -40.69
CA LYS A 403 0.28 22.66 -41.36
C LYS A 403 -1.13 22.04 -41.37
N GLY A 404 -2.16 22.76 -40.88
CA GLY A 404 -3.56 22.32 -40.90
C GLY A 404 -3.99 21.43 -39.74
N PHE A 405 -3.22 21.40 -38.64
CA PHE A 405 -3.65 20.72 -37.41
C PHE A 405 -4.64 21.59 -36.64
N THR A 406 -5.76 21.00 -36.22
CA THR A 406 -6.80 21.71 -35.46
C THR A 406 -6.52 21.74 -33.97
N HIS A 407 -5.79 20.75 -33.45
CA HIS A 407 -5.38 20.69 -32.05
C HIS A 407 -3.90 20.30 -31.94
N VAL A 408 -3.23 20.77 -30.88
CA VAL A 408 -1.83 20.46 -30.56
C VAL A 408 -1.74 19.99 -29.12
N ILE A 409 -1.12 18.84 -28.89
CA ILE A 409 -0.82 18.31 -27.56
C ILE A 409 0.69 18.32 -27.34
N PHE A 410 1.17 19.16 -26.43
CA PHE A 410 2.56 19.13 -26.01
C PHE A 410 2.81 18.04 -24.96
N ALA A 411 3.61 17.05 -25.36
CA ALA A 411 4.04 15.89 -24.58
C ALA A 411 5.57 15.79 -24.55
N THR A 412 6.25 16.95 -24.55
CA THR A 412 7.70 17.09 -24.74
C THR A 412 8.54 16.55 -23.58
N GLY A 413 7.96 16.39 -22.40
CA GLY A 413 8.65 15.97 -21.18
C GLY A 413 9.42 17.08 -20.48
N ALA A 414 10.22 16.72 -19.47
CA ALA A 414 11.12 17.61 -18.75
C ALA A 414 12.57 17.15 -18.98
N TRP A 415 13.28 17.84 -19.89
CA TRP A 415 14.64 17.48 -20.32
C TRP A 415 15.70 18.50 -19.94
N LYS A 416 15.31 19.66 -19.39
CA LYS A 416 16.26 20.72 -19.01
C LYS A 416 16.96 20.34 -17.71
N PRO A 417 18.31 20.20 -17.69
CA PRO A 417 19.09 19.80 -16.52
C PRO A 417 18.75 20.59 -15.25
N GLY A 418 18.53 19.88 -14.15
CA GLY A 418 18.69 20.44 -12.80
C GLY A 418 20.14 20.52 -12.38
N ALA A 419 20.45 21.40 -11.42
CA ALA A 419 21.77 21.58 -10.85
C ALA A 419 21.73 21.40 -9.32
N ALA A 420 22.75 20.75 -8.73
CA ALA A 420 22.84 20.62 -7.27
C ALA A 420 23.24 21.95 -6.61
N GLY A 421 23.76 22.88 -7.41
CA GLY A 421 24.23 24.19 -6.94
C GLY A 421 25.56 24.07 -6.20
N LEU A 422 26.53 23.33 -6.77
CA LEU A 422 27.87 23.26 -6.22
C LEU A 422 28.56 24.64 -6.30
N ASP A 423 29.19 25.06 -5.21
CA ASP A 423 29.97 26.30 -5.13
C ASP A 423 31.23 26.23 -6.00
N TYR A 424 31.77 25.02 -6.18
CA TYR A 424 32.94 24.73 -7.02
C TYR A 424 32.93 23.27 -7.51
N GLY A 425 33.63 23.04 -8.62
CA GLY A 425 33.72 21.73 -9.28
C GLY A 425 32.66 21.52 -10.37
N GLU A 426 32.73 20.38 -11.03
CA GLU A 426 31.81 20.00 -12.10
C GLU A 426 30.96 18.79 -11.69
N GLU A 427 29.71 18.79 -12.13
CA GLU A 427 28.77 17.69 -11.93
C GLU A 427 28.25 17.16 -13.28
N LEU A 428 28.05 15.84 -13.35
CA LEU A 428 27.43 15.18 -14.50
C LEU A 428 25.92 15.17 -14.31
N ASN A 429 25.16 15.71 -15.26
CA ASN A 429 23.70 15.56 -15.23
C ASN A 429 23.31 14.08 -15.40
N VAL A 430 22.31 13.65 -14.61
CA VAL A 430 21.89 12.25 -14.56
C VAL A 430 21.32 11.71 -15.86
N ILE A 431 20.57 12.50 -16.65
CA ILE A 431 20.05 12.07 -17.94
C ILE A 431 21.21 11.79 -18.89
N SER A 432 22.13 12.75 -19.03
CA SER A 432 23.30 12.59 -19.91
C SER A 432 24.18 11.41 -19.50
N PHE A 433 24.35 11.20 -18.19
CA PHE A 433 25.06 10.03 -17.66
C PHE A 433 24.36 8.73 -18.04
N LEU A 434 23.06 8.60 -17.76
CA LEU A 434 22.29 7.37 -18.01
C LEU A 434 22.17 7.06 -19.51
N GLU A 435 21.96 8.07 -20.36
CA GLU A 435 21.95 7.91 -21.83
C GLU A 435 23.29 7.34 -22.32
N ARG A 436 24.41 7.88 -21.83
CA ARG A 436 25.76 7.39 -22.17
C ARG A 436 26.01 6.00 -21.61
N ALA A 437 25.62 5.72 -20.37
CA ALA A 437 25.79 4.42 -19.75
C ALA A 437 25.02 3.33 -20.51
N LYS A 438 23.89 3.68 -21.10
CA LYS A 438 23.08 2.78 -21.93
C LYS A 438 23.62 2.60 -23.35
N LYS A 439 24.11 3.68 -23.98
CA LYS A 439 24.55 3.66 -25.39
C LYS A 439 25.99 3.20 -25.57
N ASP A 440 26.88 3.69 -24.72
CA ASP A 440 28.33 3.44 -24.79
C ASP A 440 28.94 3.50 -23.37
N PRO A 441 28.75 2.45 -22.55
CA PRO A 441 29.26 2.41 -21.18
C PRO A 441 30.79 2.54 -21.11
N GLY A 442 31.51 2.09 -22.14
CA GLY A 442 32.97 2.18 -22.21
C GLY A 442 33.49 3.62 -22.33
N SER A 443 32.65 4.55 -22.79
CA SER A 443 33.00 5.98 -22.87
C SER A 443 33.07 6.68 -21.51
N LEU A 444 32.51 6.09 -20.45
CA LEU A 444 32.40 6.71 -19.13
C LEU A 444 33.61 6.38 -18.27
N LYS A 445 34.49 7.37 -18.06
CA LYS A 445 35.65 7.27 -17.18
C LYS A 445 35.36 7.92 -15.84
N LEU A 446 34.65 7.20 -14.96
CA LEU A 446 34.20 7.75 -13.68
C LEU A 446 35.22 7.63 -12.52
N GLY A 447 36.25 6.79 -12.67
CA GLY A 447 37.17 6.45 -11.59
C GLY A 447 36.55 5.45 -10.58
N THR A 448 37.13 5.39 -9.38
CA THR A 448 36.82 4.37 -8.36
C THR A 448 35.65 4.72 -7.45
N ASP A 449 35.43 6.02 -7.17
CA ASP A 449 34.48 6.50 -6.16
C ASP A 449 33.46 7.44 -6.81
N VAL A 450 32.24 6.95 -7.01
CA VAL A 450 31.17 7.74 -7.64
C VAL A 450 30.19 8.22 -6.58
N VAL A 451 29.90 9.51 -6.57
CA VAL A 451 28.83 10.08 -5.75
C VAL A 451 27.62 10.44 -6.61
N VAL A 452 26.43 9.98 -6.20
CA VAL A 452 25.15 10.40 -6.75
C VAL A 452 24.45 11.33 -5.77
N ILE A 453 24.17 12.56 -6.19
CA ILE A 453 23.44 13.56 -5.40
C ILE A 453 21.96 13.46 -5.75
N GLY A 454 21.12 13.08 -4.78
CA GLY A 454 19.68 12.96 -4.97
C GLY A 454 19.06 11.85 -4.15
N GLY A 455 17.74 11.68 -4.25
CA GLY A 455 17.01 10.63 -3.53
C GLY A 455 15.75 10.14 -4.22
N GLY A 456 15.53 10.50 -5.49
CA GLY A 456 14.41 10.01 -6.30
C GLY A 456 14.76 8.73 -7.07
N ASN A 457 13.78 8.15 -7.77
CA ASN A 457 13.98 6.92 -8.56
C ASN A 457 15.14 7.05 -9.56
N THR A 458 15.27 8.20 -10.22
CA THR A 458 16.39 8.48 -11.14
C THR A 458 17.75 8.43 -10.44
N ALA A 459 17.84 8.84 -9.17
CA ALA A 459 19.07 8.74 -8.40
C ALA A 459 19.42 7.27 -8.07
N MET A 460 18.41 6.45 -7.78
CA MET A 460 18.58 5.00 -7.58
C MET A 460 19.04 4.32 -8.86
N ASP A 461 18.40 4.62 -9.99
CA ASP A 461 18.80 4.10 -11.31
C ASP A 461 20.23 4.50 -11.65
N ALA A 462 20.62 5.76 -11.39
CA ALA A 462 21.97 6.24 -11.62
C ALA A 462 23.01 5.56 -10.74
N ALA A 463 22.74 5.41 -9.44
CA ALA A 463 23.65 4.73 -8.52
C ALA A 463 23.86 3.26 -8.91
N ARG A 464 22.77 2.57 -9.25
CA ARG A 464 22.80 1.17 -9.69
C ARG A 464 23.47 1.00 -11.05
N ALA A 465 23.27 1.93 -11.99
CA ALA A 465 23.98 1.94 -13.27
C ALA A 465 25.48 2.18 -13.08
N ALA A 466 25.86 3.17 -12.26
CA ALA A 466 27.26 3.47 -11.97
C ALA A 466 27.99 2.27 -11.35
N LYS A 467 27.33 1.53 -10.45
CA LYS A 467 27.90 0.33 -9.81
C LYS A 467 28.23 -0.79 -10.80
N ARG A 468 27.60 -0.79 -11.97
CA ARG A 468 27.81 -1.79 -13.03
C ARG A 468 28.88 -1.38 -14.04
N LEU A 469 29.43 -0.16 -13.94
CA LEU A 469 30.43 0.34 -14.87
C LEU A 469 31.85 -0.14 -14.50
N PRO A 470 32.70 -0.47 -15.49
CA PRO A 470 34.08 -0.86 -15.24
C PRO A 470 34.87 0.24 -14.50
N GLY A 471 35.67 -0.16 -13.52
CA GLY A 471 36.54 0.74 -12.75
C GLY A 471 35.89 1.39 -11.53
N VAL A 472 34.55 1.31 -11.39
CA VAL A 472 33.84 1.82 -10.21
C VAL A 472 33.90 0.79 -9.09
N GLU A 473 34.47 1.16 -7.95
CA GLU A 473 34.56 0.30 -6.76
C GLU A 473 33.47 0.63 -5.76
N ARG A 474 33.25 1.93 -5.50
CA ARG A 474 32.31 2.43 -4.50
C ARG A 474 31.35 3.43 -5.11
N VAL A 475 30.07 3.28 -4.77
CA VAL A 475 29.01 4.22 -5.15
C VAL A 475 28.33 4.70 -3.89
N ARG A 476 28.31 6.02 -3.69
CA ARG A 476 27.69 6.69 -2.55
C ARG A 476 26.51 7.54 -3.01
N LEU A 477 25.39 7.44 -2.32
CA LEU A 477 24.24 8.29 -2.56
C LEU A 477 24.14 9.34 -1.46
N VAL A 478 24.38 10.59 -1.80
CA VAL A 478 24.33 11.73 -0.87
C VAL A 478 22.93 12.31 -0.85
N TYR A 479 22.31 12.34 0.32
CA TYR A 479 20.99 12.89 0.51
C TYR A 479 20.86 13.69 1.80
N ARG A 480 20.29 14.89 1.67
CA ARG A 480 20.16 15.86 2.78
C ARG A 480 19.19 15.47 3.90
N ARG A 481 18.50 14.32 3.79
CA ARG A 481 17.61 13.77 4.83
C ARG A 481 17.93 12.28 5.02
N THR A 482 17.12 11.59 5.80
CA THR A 482 17.21 10.14 5.94
C THR A 482 16.51 9.39 4.80
N LYS A 483 16.83 8.11 4.61
CA LYS A 483 16.22 7.15 3.68
C LYS A 483 14.70 7.10 3.81
N ARG A 484 14.18 7.27 5.03
CA ARG A 484 12.75 7.38 5.34
C ARG A 484 12.04 8.53 4.58
N TYR A 485 12.78 9.58 4.23
CA TYR A 485 12.27 10.76 3.51
C TYR A 485 12.78 10.87 2.06
N MET A 486 13.43 9.83 1.53
CA MET A 486 13.81 9.80 0.10
C MET A 486 12.55 9.68 -0.77
N PRO A 487 12.42 10.45 -1.86
CA PRO A 487 11.30 10.30 -2.79
C PRO A 487 11.21 8.91 -3.45
N ALA A 488 12.34 8.25 -3.73
CA ALA A 488 12.40 6.99 -4.49
C ALA A 488 11.57 5.85 -3.86
N ASP A 489 10.88 5.05 -4.65
CA ASP A 489 10.05 3.95 -4.14
C ASP A 489 10.84 2.97 -3.26
N GLU A 490 10.18 2.37 -2.26
CA GLU A 490 10.82 1.43 -1.31
C GLU A 490 11.57 0.30 -2.04
N GLU A 491 10.97 -0.21 -3.11
CA GLU A 491 11.56 -1.24 -3.97
C GLU A 491 12.90 -0.77 -4.57
N GLU A 492 12.98 0.46 -5.07
CA GLU A 492 14.22 0.99 -5.64
C GLU A 492 15.31 1.22 -4.59
N LEU A 493 14.91 1.68 -3.40
CA LEU A 493 15.83 1.83 -2.27
C LEU A 493 16.42 0.47 -1.87
N ALA A 494 15.57 -0.56 -1.72
CA ALA A 494 15.98 -1.91 -1.36
C ALA A 494 16.94 -2.50 -2.41
N LEU A 495 16.62 -2.35 -3.70
CA LEU A 495 17.48 -2.84 -4.78
C LEU A 495 18.83 -2.10 -4.84
N ALA A 496 18.87 -0.80 -4.57
CA ALA A 496 20.12 -0.04 -4.51
C ALA A 496 21.01 -0.49 -3.34
N LEU A 497 20.42 -0.75 -2.17
CA LEU A 497 21.14 -1.32 -1.02
C LEU A 497 21.66 -2.73 -1.32
N MET A 498 20.87 -3.58 -1.98
CA MET A 498 21.29 -4.93 -2.41
C MET A 498 22.44 -4.90 -3.42
N ASP A 499 22.47 -3.90 -4.32
CA ASP A 499 23.59 -3.66 -5.24
C ASP A 499 24.85 -3.10 -4.52
N GLY A 500 24.77 -2.82 -3.21
CA GLY A 500 25.88 -2.33 -2.39
C GLY A 500 26.13 -0.83 -2.50
N VAL A 501 25.09 -0.03 -2.78
CA VAL A 501 25.17 1.43 -2.75
C VAL A 501 25.20 1.92 -1.30
N GLU A 502 26.19 2.73 -0.96
CA GLU A 502 26.36 3.33 0.36
C GLU A 502 25.48 4.60 0.49
N PHE A 503 24.53 4.61 1.42
CA PHE A 503 23.63 5.76 1.61
C PHE A 503 24.23 6.74 2.62
N MET A 504 24.63 7.91 2.14
CA MET A 504 25.19 9.00 2.94
C MET A 504 24.06 9.96 3.31
N GLU A 505 23.29 9.58 4.33
CA GLU A 505 22.16 10.33 4.87
C GLU A 505 22.60 11.62 5.57
N LEU A 506 21.72 12.61 5.63
CA LEU A 506 21.95 13.88 6.33
C LEU A 506 23.17 14.66 5.82
N LEU A 507 23.47 14.56 4.53
CA LEU A 507 24.55 15.32 3.88
C LEU A 507 23.99 16.15 2.72
N ALA A 508 24.36 17.42 2.64
CA ALA A 508 24.12 18.25 1.46
C ALA A 508 25.45 18.63 0.80
N PRO A 509 25.56 18.54 -0.53
CA PRO A 509 26.81 18.84 -1.23
C PRO A 509 27.13 20.35 -1.17
N VAL A 510 28.43 20.67 -1.07
CA VAL A 510 28.96 22.05 -1.14
C VAL A 510 29.76 22.22 -2.43
N GLY A 511 30.73 21.35 -2.70
CA GLY A 511 31.55 21.40 -3.91
C GLY A 511 32.50 20.21 -4.01
N VAL A 512 32.99 19.95 -5.21
CA VAL A 512 33.92 18.83 -5.49
C VAL A 512 35.24 19.34 -6.07
N LYS A 513 36.36 18.86 -5.52
CA LYS A 513 37.70 19.17 -6.03
C LYS A 513 38.67 18.05 -5.66
N ASP A 514 39.67 17.79 -6.51
CA ASP A 514 40.78 16.87 -6.22
C ASP A 514 40.31 15.45 -5.79
N GLY A 515 39.19 14.98 -6.35
CA GLY A 515 38.62 13.66 -6.03
C GLY A 515 37.84 13.58 -4.72
N VAL A 516 37.47 14.72 -4.12
CA VAL A 516 36.77 14.80 -2.84
C VAL A 516 35.56 15.73 -2.95
N LEU A 517 34.39 15.23 -2.54
CA LEU A 517 33.16 16.01 -2.37
C LEU A 517 33.07 16.49 -0.92
N THR A 518 33.03 17.81 -0.72
CA THR A 518 32.74 18.42 0.57
C THR A 518 31.22 18.50 0.76
N CYS A 519 30.73 18.02 1.91
CA CYS A 519 29.32 18.04 2.27
C CYS A 519 29.10 18.78 3.59
N SER A 520 28.05 19.59 3.68
CA SER A 520 27.54 20.10 4.95
C SER A 520 26.73 19.01 5.65
N VAL A 521 27.00 18.82 6.94
CA VAL A 521 26.26 17.90 7.80
C VAL A 521 24.92 18.53 8.17
N MET A 522 23.85 17.78 7.96
CA MET A 522 22.47 18.17 8.21
C MET A 522 21.92 17.50 9.46
N GLU A 523 20.89 18.09 10.03
CA GLU A 523 19.99 17.46 10.99
C GLU A 523 18.54 17.64 10.54
N LEU A 524 17.64 16.81 11.06
CA LEU A 524 16.22 16.95 10.78
C LEU A 524 15.61 17.99 11.72
N GLY A 525 15.13 19.11 11.18
CA GLY A 525 14.34 20.10 11.91
C GLY A 525 12.90 19.63 12.17
N ALA A 526 12.00 20.57 12.50
CA ALA A 526 10.59 20.27 12.72
C ALA A 526 9.91 19.67 11.47
N PRO A 527 8.90 18.79 11.64
CA PRO A 527 8.05 18.34 10.55
C PRO A 527 7.17 19.48 10.02
N ASP A 528 6.92 19.50 8.72
CA ASP A 528 5.90 20.34 8.10
C ASP A 528 4.48 19.73 8.24
N ALA A 529 3.46 20.38 7.68
CA ALA A 529 2.07 19.91 7.70
C ALA A 529 1.87 18.52 7.05
N SER A 530 2.81 18.08 6.19
CA SER A 530 2.80 16.74 5.59
C SER A 530 3.54 15.70 6.45
N GLY A 531 4.09 16.10 7.61
CA GLY A 531 4.96 15.28 8.45
C GLY A 531 6.40 15.19 7.95
N ARG A 532 6.75 15.89 6.87
CA ARG A 532 8.09 15.84 6.27
C ARG A 532 9.02 16.79 7.00
N ARG A 533 10.18 16.29 7.44
CA ARG A 533 11.15 17.10 8.20
C ARG A 533 12.06 17.90 7.27
N SER A 534 12.33 19.15 7.64
CA SER A 534 13.25 20.02 6.91
C SER A 534 14.70 19.72 7.27
N PRO A 535 15.65 19.72 6.31
CA PRO A 535 17.06 19.62 6.62
C PRO A 535 17.60 20.96 7.12
N VAL A 536 18.34 20.95 8.22
CA VAL A 536 18.96 22.14 8.83
C VAL A 536 20.47 21.90 8.91
N ALA A 537 21.27 22.87 8.46
CA ALA A 537 22.72 22.76 8.50
C ALA A 537 23.23 22.86 9.94
N THR A 538 24.13 21.96 10.32
CA THR A 538 24.75 21.94 11.67
C THR A 538 25.97 22.85 11.80
N GLY A 539 26.41 23.47 10.69
CA GLY A 539 27.66 24.23 10.60
C GLY A 539 28.92 23.36 10.48
N LYS A 540 28.80 22.03 10.53
CA LYS A 540 29.92 21.09 10.33
C LYS A 540 29.98 20.61 8.88
N THR A 541 31.18 20.33 8.39
CA THR A 541 31.41 19.73 7.07
C THR A 541 32.11 18.39 7.20
N VAL A 542 31.93 17.52 6.21
CA VAL A 542 32.63 16.25 6.05
C VAL A 542 33.10 16.08 4.61
N GLU A 543 34.13 15.27 4.43
CA GLU A 543 34.70 14.94 3.13
C GLU A 543 34.29 13.53 2.71
N VAL A 544 33.88 13.39 1.45
CA VAL A 544 33.47 12.11 0.85
C VAL A 544 34.30 11.88 -0.41
N PRO A 545 35.03 10.76 -0.53
CA PRO A 545 35.74 10.43 -1.76
C PRO A 545 34.78 10.37 -2.96
N ALA A 546 35.13 11.09 -4.03
CA ALA A 546 34.30 11.32 -5.20
C ALA A 546 35.17 11.63 -6.45
N THR A 547 35.58 10.61 -7.20
CA THR A 547 36.24 10.76 -8.50
C THR A 547 35.27 11.24 -9.59
N ALA A 548 33.97 11.00 -9.41
CA ALA A 548 32.91 11.58 -10.23
C ALA A 548 31.68 11.91 -9.38
N VAL A 549 30.97 12.98 -9.76
CA VAL A 549 29.72 13.42 -9.12
C VAL A 549 28.62 13.44 -10.18
N ILE A 550 27.53 12.72 -9.91
CA ILE A 550 26.34 12.65 -10.76
C ILE A 550 25.19 13.31 -10.02
N THR A 551 24.52 14.27 -10.66
CA THR A 551 23.47 15.06 -10.05
C THR A 551 22.09 14.66 -10.57
N ALA A 552 21.24 14.21 -9.65
CA ALA A 552 19.88 13.70 -9.87
C ALA A 552 18.86 14.44 -8.98
N VAL A 553 18.89 15.79 -9.04
CA VAL A 553 18.04 16.67 -8.22
C VAL A 553 16.73 17.10 -8.91
N GLY A 554 16.43 16.53 -10.07
CA GLY A 554 15.20 16.75 -10.83
C GLY A 554 15.43 17.55 -12.11
N GLU A 555 14.55 17.38 -13.08
CA GLU A 555 14.63 18.02 -14.40
C GLU A 555 13.53 19.07 -14.57
N HIS A 556 13.77 20.03 -15.45
CA HIS A 556 12.89 21.15 -15.73
C HIS A 556 12.28 21.06 -17.12
N VAL A 557 11.17 21.77 -17.30
CA VAL A 557 10.48 21.89 -18.59
C VAL A 557 11.20 22.92 -19.46
N GLU A 558 11.31 22.63 -20.75
CA GLU A 558 11.78 23.62 -21.74
C GLU A 558 10.66 24.63 -22.03
N GLU A 559 10.88 25.90 -21.72
CA GLU A 559 9.85 26.96 -21.74
C GLU A 559 9.54 27.48 -23.15
N ALA A 560 10.50 27.37 -24.07
CA ALA A 560 10.43 27.98 -25.40
C ALA A 560 9.23 27.51 -26.24
N PRO A 561 8.91 26.19 -26.34
CA PRO A 561 7.76 25.74 -27.12
C PRO A 561 6.42 26.31 -26.65
N PHE A 562 6.29 26.54 -25.34
CA PHE A 562 5.07 27.06 -24.73
C PHE A 562 4.95 28.58 -24.89
N THR A 563 6.02 29.32 -24.55
CA THR A 563 6.04 30.78 -24.66
C THR A 563 5.88 31.25 -26.10
N GLN A 564 6.52 30.57 -27.06
CA GLN A 564 6.34 30.85 -28.50
C GLN A 564 4.94 30.50 -29.01
N SER A 565 4.19 29.68 -28.28
CA SER A 565 2.78 29.34 -28.58
C SER A 565 1.78 30.24 -27.85
N GLY A 566 2.25 31.24 -27.07
CA GLY A 566 1.40 32.10 -26.26
C GLY A 566 0.86 31.46 -24.98
N VAL A 567 1.40 30.31 -24.57
CA VAL A 567 0.97 29.59 -23.36
C VAL A 567 1.59 30.21 -22.11
N ALA A 568 0.75 30.54 -21.13
CA ALA A 568 1.20 31.03 -19.84
C ALA A 568 1.92 29.94 -19.03
N LEU A 569 2.99 30.33 -18.33
CA LEU A 569 3.78 29.44 -17.48
C LEU A 569 3.59 29.78 -16.00
N ASP A 570 3.69 28.76 -15.13
CA ASP A 570 3.73 28.93 -13.69
C ASP A 570 5.12 29.38 -13.20
N ARG A 571 5.25 29.60 -11.88
CA ARG A 571 6.52 30.03 -11.26
C ARG A 571 7.69 29.04 -11.43
N LYS A 572 7.42 27.81 -11.90
CA LYS A 572 8.42 26.76 -12.14
C LYS A 572 8.66 26.55 -13.64
N GLY A 573 8.13 27.42 -14.51
CA GLY A 573 8.29 27.32 -15.96
C GLY A 573 7.42 26.24 -16.61
N ARG A 574 6.37 25.76 -15.93
CA ARG A 574 5.47 24.71 -16.45
C ARG A 574 4.21 25.34 -17.05
N PRO A 575 3.65 24.80 -18.15
CA PRO A 575 2.43 25.33 -18.77
C PRO A 575 1.25 25.27 -17.79
N VAL A 576 0.52 26.37 -17.71
CA VAL A 576 -0.73 26.46 -16.95
C VAL A 576 -1.84 25.79 -17.77
N VAL A 577 -2.51 24.82 -17.16
CA VAL A 577 -3.63 24.08 -17.77
C VAL A 577 -4.81 23.99 -16.82
N ASP A 578 -6.00 23.79 -17.38
CA ASP A 578 -7.22 23.47 -16.63
C ASP A 578 -7.34 21.97 -16.29
N GLU A 579 -8.52 21.53 -15.84
CA GLU A 579 -8.78 20.14 -15.44
C GLU A 579 -8.76 19.15 -16.62
N ASP A 580 -9.01 19.65 -17.83
CA ASP A 580 -9.05 18.93 -19.11
C ASP A 580 -7.67 18.92 -19.80
N MET A 581 -6.65 19.46 -19.13
CA MET A 581 -5.28 19.64 -19.63
C MET A 581 -5.18 20.68 -20.76
N ALA A 582 -6.21 21.49 -20.99
CA ALA A 582 -6.19 22.56 -21.98
C ALA A 582 -5.44 23.78 -21.42
N THR A 583 -4.64 24.41 -22.27
CA THR A 583 -3.97 25.68 -21.94
C THR A 583 -4.91 26.87 -22.15
N GLY A 584 -4.47 28.08 -21.79
CA GLY A 584 -5.18 29.31 -22.15
C GLY A 584 -5.25 29.61 -23.66
N VAL A 585 -4.60 28.79 -24.50
CA VAL A 585 -4.59 28.93 -25.96
C VAL A 585 -5.50 27.86 -26.56
N ALA A 586 -6.52 28.30 -27.31
CA ALA A 586 -7.55 27.41 -27.86
C ALA A 586 -6.96 26.26 -28.71
N GLY A 587 -7.38 25.03 -28.41
CA GLY A 587 -6.91 23.83 -29.11
C GLY A 587 -5.47 23.40 -28.76
N VAL A 588 -4.84 24.01 -27.76
CA VAL A 588 -3.49 23.64 -27.29
C VAL A 588 -3.56 23.04 -25.89
N TYR A 589 -2.97 21.86 -25.72
CA TYR A 589 -2.96 21.08 -24.48
C TYR A 589 -1.53 20.76 -24.06
N ALA A 590 -1.30 20.47 -22.78
CA ALA A 590 -0.01 20.02 -22.27
C ALA A 590 -0.18 18.85 -21.29
N VAL A 591 0.59 17.78 -21.47
CA VAL A 591 0.41 16.51 -20.74
C VAL A 591 1.72 15.89 -20.25
N GLY A 592 1.65 15.06 -19.22
CA GLY A 592 2.80 14.32 -18.69
C GLY A 592 3.84 15.24 -18.06
N ASP A 593 5.11 14.86 -18.15
CA ASP A 593 6.20 15.61 -17.49
C ASP A 593 6.34 17.04 -18.00
N ALA A 594 5.92 17.33 -19.23
CA ALA A 594 5.85 18.69 -19.76
C ALA A 594 4.93 19.59 -18.93
N ARG A 595 3.90 19.03 -18.29
CA ARG A 595 2.92 19.74 -17.45
C ARG A 595 3.24 19.59 -15.96
N ARG A 596 3.68 18.41 -15.54
CA ARG A 596 3.90 18.09 -14.11
C ARG A 596 5.30 18.46 -13.61
N GLY A 597 6.30 18.49 -14.49
CA GLY A 597 7.68 18.16 -14.13
C GLY A 597 7.83 16.62 -14.01
N PRO A 598 9.01 16.12 -13.61
CA PRO A 598 9.26 14.67 -13.51
C PRO A 598 8.18 13.95 -12.68
N ALA A 599 7.42 13.06 -13.32
CA ALA A 599 6.32 12.33 -12.73
C ALA A 599 6.36 10.84 -13.14
N THR A 600 5.31 10.08 -12.80
CA THR A 600 5.25 8.66 -13.14
C THR A 600 4.64 8.44 -14.53
N VAL A 601 5.03 7.35 -15.21
CA VAL A 601 4.46 6.98 -16.52
C VAL A 601 2.93 6.87 -16.48
N VAL A 602 2.36 6.33 -15.40
CA VAL A 602 0.91 6.15 -15.29
C VAL A 602 0.16 7.49 -15.14
N GLU A 603 0.78 8.50 -14.51
CA GLU A 603 0.21 9.85 -14.46
C GLU A 603 0.28 10.55 -15.82
N ALA A 604 1.34 10.30 -16.59
CA ALA A 604 1.44 10.79 -17.97
C ALA A 604 0.33 10.21 -18.87
N ILE A 605 0.00 8.92 -18.71
CA ILE A 605 -1.15 8.29 -19.39
C ILE A 605 -2.47 8.91 -18.94
N ALA A 606 -2.62 9.23 -17.63
CA ALA A 606 -3.82 9.86 -17.10
C ALA A 606 -4.05 11.26 -17.69
N ASP A 607 -3.01 12.09 -17.77
CA ASP A 607 -3.10 13.41 -18.41
C ASP A 607 -3.45 13.27 -19.90
N ALA A 608 -2.82 12.32 -20.60
CA ALA A 608 -3.11 12.06 -22.01
C ALA A 608 -4.56 11.59 -22.24
N ALA A 609 -5.11 10.75 -21.37
CA ALA A 609 -6.49 10.30 -21.44
C ALA A 609 -7.47 11.47 -21.26
N LYS A 610 -7.22 12.37 -20.29
CA LYS A 610 -8.03 13.57 -20.07
C LYS A 610 -8.02 14.52 -21.27
N ALA A 611 -6.83 14.83 -21.78
CA ALA A 611 -6.70 15.66 -22.98
C ALA A 611 -7.43 15.04 -24.18
N ALA A 612 -7.34 13.71 -24.33
CA ALA A 612 -8.06 13.01 -25.40
C ALA A 612 -9.59 13.06 -25.20
N GLN A 613 -10.10 12.90 -23.97
CA GLN A 613 -11.53 13.05 -23.65
C GLN A 613 -12.08 14.45 -23.94
N ALA A 614 -11.27 15.49 -23.69
CA ALA A 614 -11.63 16.87 -24.00
C ALA A 614 -11.72 17.13 -25.52
N ILE A 615 -10.96 16.37 -26.33
CA ILE A 615 -10.95 16.48 -27.78
C ILE A 615 -12.01 15.59 -28.43
N VAL A 616 -12.25 14.38 -27.92
CA VAL A 616 -13.17 13.39 -28.51
C VAL A 616 -13.79 12.52 -27.42
N ASP A 617 -15.03 12.08 -27.62
CA ASP A 617 -15.68 11.17 -26.69
C ASP A 617 -14.95 9.82 -26.64
N LEU A 618 -14.59 9.38 -25.43
CA LEU A 618 -13.91 8.13 -25.16
C LEU A 618 -14.69 7.32 -24.13
N GLU A 619 -15.17 6.15 -24.53
CA GLU A 619 -15.95 5.26 -23.67
C GLU A 619 -15.03 4.46 -22.69
N LEU A 620 -14.35 5.12 -21.75
CA LEU A 620 -13.36 4.45 -20.88
C LEU A 620 -13.97 3.43 -19.88
N ASP A 621 -15.27 3.50 -19.62
CA ASP A 621 -15.97 2.68 -18.61
C ASP A 621 -16.58 1.37 -19.12
N LYS A 622 -16.26 0.97 -20.36
CA LYS A 622 -16.79 -0.24 -21.02
C LYS A 622 -16.76 -1.52 -20.15
N TYR A 623 -15.75 -1.66 -19.29
CA TYR A 623 -15.53 -2.87 -18.49
C TYR A 623 -15.75 -2.67 -16.98
N THR A 624 -16.30 -1.53 -16.55
CA THR A 624 -16.48 -1.21 -15.13
C THR A 624 -17.35 -2.26 -14.42
N ASP A 625 -18.44 -2.73 -15.03
CA ASP A 625 -19.32 -3.75 -14.45
C ASP A 625 -18.65 -5.12 -14.30
N ARG A 626 -17.62 -5.40 -15.10
CA ARG A 626 -16.86 -6.65 -15.02
C ARG A 626 -15.94 -6.73 -13.81
N ASN A 627 -15.78 -5.63 -13.09
CA ASN A 627 -15.08 -5.65 -11.80
C ASN A 627 -15.88 -6.44 -10.75
N ILE A 628 -17.20 -6.56 -10.93
CA ILE A 628 -18.07 -7.27 -10.00
C ILE A 628 -18.14 -8.75 -10.41
N ASN A 629 -17.61 -9.62 -9.56
CA ASN A 629 -17.69 -11.07 -9.71
C ASN A 629 -19.16 -11.54 -9.82
N PRO A 630 -19.53 -12.33 -10.85
CA PRO A 630 -20.88 -12.88 -10.99
C PRO A 630 -21.30 -13.79 -9.83
N ASP A 631 -20.32 -14.46 -9.19
CA ASP A 631 -20.54 -15.29 -8.01
C ASP A 631 -20.16 -14.49 -6.76
N TYR A 632 -21.11 -14.29 -5.85
CA TYR A 632 -20.92 -13.60 -4.58
C TYR A 632 -20.11 -14.43 -3.57
N ASN A 633 -20.34 -15.75 -3.53
CA ASN A 633 -19.76 -16.63 -2.53
C ASN A 633 -18.28 -16.90 -2.80
N LYS A 634 -17.87 -16.92 -4.08
CA LYS A 634 -16.48 -17.11 -4.47
C LYS A 634 -15.51 -16.08 -3.87
N PRO A 635 -15.71 -14.76 -3.98
CA PRO A 635 -14.88 -13.76 -3.29
C PRO A 635 -15.09 -13.78 -1.76
N LEU A 636 -16.30 -14.07 -1.26
CA LEU A 636 -16.56 -14.17 0.18
C LEU A 636 -15.67 -15.23 0.85
N GLY A 637 -15.54 -16.42 0.26
CA GLY A 637 -14.71 -17.50 0.79
C GLY A 637 -13.22 -17.14 0.90
N LYS A 638 -12.71 -16.31 -0.01
CA LYS A 638 -11.29 -15.90 -0.03
C LYS A 638 -10.88 -14.98 1.12
N LYS A 639 -11.84 -14.41 1.85
CA LYS A 639 -11.55 -13.53 3.00
C LYS A 639 -10.99 -14.36 4.17
N GLY A 640 -11.32 -15.64 4.26
CA GLY A 640 -10.79 -16.52 5.30
C GLY A 640 -9.39 -17.03 5.04
N ASP A 641 -8.90 -16.93 3.81
CA ASP A 641 -7.67 -17.62 3.40
C ASP A 641 -6.47 -16.68 3.40
N LEU A 642 -5.53 -16.93 4.31
CA LEU A 642 -4.18 -16.38 4.23
C LEU A 642 -3.31 -17.25 3.29
N CYS A 643 -2.20 -16.69 2.84
CA CYS A 643 -1.28 -17.25 1.87
C CYS A 643 0.14 -17.04 2.38
N ALA A 644 0.70 -18.07 3.00
CA ALA A 644 2.09 -18.05 3.48
C ALA A 644 3.10 -17.89 2.32
N ASP A 645 2.79 -18.47 1.14
CA ASP A 645 3.58 -18.30 -0.09
C ASP A 645 2.79 -17.50 -1.13
N CYS A 646 2.86 -16.18 -1.03
CA CYS A 646 2.22 -15.26 -1.96
C CYS A 646 2.86 -15.26 -3.36
N ASP A 647 4.07 -15.80 -3.51
CA ASP A 647 4.81 -15.84 -4.76
C ASP A 647 4.21 -16.83 -5.75
N SER A 648 3.80 -17.99 -5.26
CA SER A 648 3.19 -19.06 -6.07
C SER A 648 1.70 -18.85 -6.39
N ARG A 649 1.01 -17.89 -5.77
CA ARG A 649 -0.45 -17.67 -5.92
C ARG A 649 -0.83 -16.28 -6.48
N ALA A 650 -0.12 -15.79 -7.49
CA ALA A 650 -0.15 -14.37 -7.84
C ALA A 650 -1.48 -13.78 -8.36
N ASP A 651 -2.45 -14.57 -8.83
CA ASP A 651 -3.69 -14.12 -9.48
C ASP A 651 -5.00 -14.50 -8.74
N THR A 652 -4.97 -15.51 -7.87
CA THR A 652 -6.18 -16.01 -7.16
C THR A 652 -6.53 -15.23 -5.89
N ARG A 653 -5.61 -14.40 -5.36
CA ARG A 653 -5.74 -13.71 -4.05
C ARG A 653 -6.63 -12.46 -4.03
N CYS A 654 -7.13 -12.00 -5.19
CA CYS A 654 -8.04 -10.86 -5.23
C CYS A 654 -9.31 -11.12 -4.41
N LEU A 655 -9.59 -10.22 -3.45
CA LEU A 655 -10.73 -10.31 -2.53
C LEU A 655 -12.08 -10.00 -3.20
N GLY A 656 -12.09 -9.45 -4.42
CA GLY A 656 -13.33 -9.05 -5.07
C GLY A 656 -14.10 -7.97 -4.30
N CYS A 657 -13.39 -6.96 -3.76
CA CYS A 657 -13.96 -5.84 -3.01
C CYS A 657 -15.23 -5.18 -3.61
N PRO A 658 -15.35 -4.98 -4.95
CA PRO A 658 -16.59 -4.44 -5.53
C PRO A 658 -17.79 -5.41 -5.47
N THR A 659 -17.56 -6.70 -5.21
CA THR A 659 -18.62 -7.70 -4.97
C THR A 659 -18.87 -7.87 -3.47
N VAL A 660 -17.82 -8.10 -2.68
CA VAL A 660 -17.90 -8.44 -1.25
C VAL A 660 -16.81 -7.69 -0.49
N CYS A 661 -17.16 -6.51 0.03
CA CYS A 661 -16.33 -5.82 0.99
C CYS A 661 -16.59 -6.40 2.39
N GLU A 662 -17.75 -6.08 2.99
CA GLU A 662 -18.23 -6.53 4.32
C GLU A 662 -17.19 -6.43 5.46
N VAL A 663 -16.08 -5.72 5.28
CA VAL A 663 -14.96 -5.71 6.23
C VAL A 663 -15.38 -5.19 7.60
N CYS A 664 -16.29 -4.21 7.63
CA CYS A 664 -16.83 -3.64 8.86
C CYS A 664 -17.69 -4.64 9.66
N ALA A 665 -18.31 -5.61 8.99
CA ALA A 665 -19.04 -6.70 9.61
C ALA A 665 -18.06 -7.77 10.14
N ASP A 666 -17.08 -8.18 9.34
CA ASP A 666 -16.10 -9.20 9.74
C ASP A 666 -15.30 -8.84 11.00
N VAL A 667 -14.90 -7.57 11.12
CA VAL A 667 -14.03 -7.10 12.20
C VAL A 667 -14.80 -6.64 13.44
N CYS A 668 -16.13 -6.65 13.39
CA CYS A 668 -16.94 -6.17 14.50
C CYS A 668 -17.02 -7.25 15.59
N PRO A 669 -16.40 -7.04 16.77
CA PRO A 669 -16.45 -8.04 17.83
C PRO A 669 -17.87 -8.25 18.37
N ASN A 670 -18.71 -7.20 18.35
CA ASN A 670 -20.07 -7.24 18.85
C ASN A 670 -21.12 -7.54 17.77
N ARG A 671 -20.69 -7.75 16.52
CA ARG A 671 -21.58 -7.92 15.35
C ARG A 671 -22.58 -6.77 15.13
N ALA A 672 -22.20 -5.56 15.54
CA ALA A 672 -22.99 -4.33 15.37
C ALA A 672 -23.03 -3.80 13.92
N ASN A 673 -22.20 -4.31 13.01
CA ASN A 673 -22.38 -4.08 11.58
C ASN A 673 -22.84 -5.39 10.95
N VAL A 674 -24.00 -5.37 10.29
CA VAL A 674 -24.63 -6.58 9.76
C VAL A 674 -24.82 -6.44 8.24
N ALA A 675 -24.46 -7.51 7.52
CA ALA A 675 -24.71 -7.60 6.08
C ALA A 675 -26.12 -8.15 5.82
N VAL A 676 -26.96 -7.34 5.19
CA VAL A 676 -28.38 -7.56 4.94
C VAL A 676 -28.59 -7.79 3.44
N ALA A 677 -29.17 -8.94 3.07
CA ALA A 677 -29.63 -9.15 1.70
C ALA A 677 -30.87 -8.29 1.47
N VAL A 678 -30.85 -7.41 0.46
CA VAL A 678 -31.98 -6.54 0.12
C VAL A 678 -32.50 -6.94 -1.25
N PRO A 679 -33.82 -7.17 -1.41
CA PRO A 679 -34.41 -7.47 -2.70
C PRO A 679 -34.04 -6.42 -3.77
N GLY A 680 -33.69 -6.88 -4.97
CA GLY A 680 -33.28 -6.01 -6.08
C GLY A 680 -31.82 -5.51 -6.00
N LYS A 681 -31.10 -5.74 -4.89
CA LYS A 681 -29.68 -5.41 -4.76
C LYS A 681 -28.80 -6.63 -5.00
N ARG A 682 -27.75 -6.47 -5.81
CA ARG A 682 -26.78 -7.54 -6.08
C ARG A 682 -25.84 -7.77 -4.90
N GLN A 683 -25.33 -6.71 -4.30
CA GLN A 683 -24.54 -6.76 -3.08
C GLN A 683 -25.46 -6.68 -1.86
N ARG A 684 -25.11 -7.41 -0.79
CA ARG A 684 -25.72 -7.20 0.53
C ARG A 684 -25.44 -5.78 1.00
N GLN A 685 -26.40 -5.15 1.65
CA GLN A 685 -26.24 -3.84 2.26
C GLN A 685 -25.68 -3.96 3.67
N ILE A 686 -25.05 -2.91 4.18
CA ILE A 686 -24.56 -2.89 5.57
C ILE A 686 -25.45 -1.99 6.40
N VAL A 687 -26.00 -2.54 7.49
CA VAL A 687 -26.71 -1.79 8.53
C VAL A 687 -25.87 -1.78 9.79
N HIS A 688 -25.74 -0.61 10.40
CA HIS A 688 -25.19 -0.49 11.74
C HIS A 688 -26.31 -0.67 12.77
N VAL A 689 -26.07 -1.40 13.87
CA VAL A 689 -27.04 -1.61 14.96
C VAL A 689 -26.47 -0.95 16.21
N ASP A 690 -27.06 0.18 16.58
CA ASP A 690 -26.53 1.08 17.62
C ASP A 690 -26.41 0.38 18.97
N GLY A 691 -27.48 -0.29 19.41
CA GLY A 691 -27.51 -0.97 20.71
C GLY A 691 -26.59 -2.20 20.85
N MET A 692 -25.92 -2.64 19.77
CA MET A 692 -24.84 -3.65 19.83
C MET A 692 -23.44 -3.02 19.85
N CYS A 693 -23.32 -1.74 19.53
CA CYS A 693 -22.04 -1.06 19.34
C CYS A 693 -21.42 -0.64 20.68
N ASN A 694 -20.11 -0.76 20.81
CA ASN A 694 -19.33 -0.19 21.91
C ASN A 694 -18.27 0.81 21.42
N GLU A 695 -18.42 1.27 20.18
CA GLU A 695 -17.52 2.20 19.50
C GLU A 695 -16.02 1.81 19.51
N CYS A 696 -15.69 0.52 19.55
CA CYS A 696 -14.28 0.06 19.58
C CYS A 696 -13.39 0.50 18.39
N GLY A 697 -13.96 1.10 17.34
CA GLY A 697 -13.21 1.69 16.22
C GLY A 697 -12.65 0.70 15.19
N ASN A 698 -12.76 -0.62 15.39
CA ASN A 698 -12.26 -1.62 14.45
C ASN A 698 -12.80 -1.43 13.03
N CYS A 699 -14.11 -1.23 12.90
CA CYS A 699 -14.72 -1.01 11.58
C CYS A 699 -14.21 0.28 10.92
N GLY A 700 -13.85 1.31 11.68
CA GLY A 700 -13.24 2.53 11.18
C GLY A 700 -11.80 2.30 10.71
N THR A 701 -11.00 1.57 11.49
CA THR A 701 -9.61 1.23 11.17
C THR A 701 -9.49 0.49 9.84
N PHE A 702 -10.31 -0.54 9.63
CA PHE A 702 -10.25 -1.39 8.44
C PHE A 702 -11.14 -0.94 7.28
N CYS A 703 -11.96 0.11 7.45
CA CYS A 703 -12.77 0.65 6.35
C CYS A 703 -11.84 1.19 5.24
N PRO A 704 -12.09 0.83 3.95
CA PRO A 704 -11.35 1.40 2.83
C PRO A 704 -11.64 2.88 2.62
N TYR A 705 -12.73 3.40 3.17
CA TYR A 705 -13.09 4.82 3.12
C TYR A 705 -12.48 5.57 4.30
N GLU A 706 -12.35 6.88 4.18
CA GLU A 706 -11.98 7.78 5.26
C GLU A 706 -13.17 8.04 6.19
N SER A 707 -13.70 6.94 6.72
CA SER A 707 -14.99 6.88 7.42
C SER A 707 -14.93 5.95 8.63
N ARG A 708 -15.92 6.13 9.50
CA ARG A 708 -16.19 5.35 10.69
C ARG A 708 -17.56 4.70 10.49
N PRO A 709 -17.64 3.44 9.99
CA PRO A 709 -18.93 2.82 9.68
C PRO A 709 -19.95 2.84 10.82
N TYR A 710 -19.50 2.75 12.08
CA TYR A 710 -20.38 2.85 13.25
C TYR A 710 -21.02 4.24 13.47
N LYS A 711 -20.56 5.27 12.76
CA LYS A 711 -21.15 6.62 12.75
C LYS A 711 -21.75 7.00 11.40
N ASP A 712 -21.11 6.55 10.32
CA ASP A 712 -21.41 7.01 8.97
C ASP A 712 -22.38 6.10 8.20
N LYS A 713 -22.74 4.91 8.73
CA LYS A 713 -23.68 4.00 8.09
C LYS A 713 -25.10 4.19 8.59
N PHE A 714 -26.05 3.84 7.72
CA PHE A 714 -27.46 3.84 8.08
C PHE A 714 -27.69 2.93 9.28
N THR A 715 -28.22 3.52 10.35
CA THR A 715 -28.23 2.93 11.69
C THR A 715 -29.64 2.46 12.07
N LEU A 716 -29.75 1.22 12.56
CA LEU A 716 -30.92 0.71 13.25
C LEU A 716 -30.81 1.04 14.74
N PHE A 717 -31.84 1.71 15.26
CA PHE A 717 -31.98 2.02 16.68
C PHE A 717 -32.98 1.07 17.36
N TRP A 718 -32.71 0.71 18.61
CA TRP A 718 -33.58 -0.15 19.42
C TRP A 718 -34.55 0.63 20.30
N SER A 719 -34.21 1.87 20.63
CA SER A 719 -35.05 2.72 21.46
C SER A 719 -35.08 4.15 20.94
N LYS A 720 -36.09 4.90 21.38
CA LYS A 720 -36.18 6.33 21.13
C LYS A 720 -35.04 7.11 21.79
N GLU A 721 -34.58 6.64 22.96
CA GLU A 721 -33.44 7.23 23.66
C GLU A 721 -32.14 7.08 22.85
N ASP A 722 -31.86 5.88 22.32
CA ASP A 722 -30.70 5.66 21.43
C ASP A 722 -30.79 6.53 20.18
N PHE A 723 -31.98 6.63 19.58
CA PHE A 723 -32.23 7.46 18.41
C PHE A 723 -31.95 8.94 18.71
N GLU A 724 -32.44 9.47 19.84
CA GLU A 724 -32.29 10.88 20.23
C GLU A 724 -30.86 11.23 20.66
N ASN A 725 -30.14 10.32 21.31
CA ASN A 725 -28.77 10.53 21.78
C ASN A 725 -27.71 10.35 20.69
N SER A 726 -28.06 9.76 19.55
CA SER A 726 -27.18 9.57 18.41
C SER A 726 -27.39 10.66 17.36
N GLU A 727 -26.32 11.03 16.66
CA GLU A 727 -26.37 11.91 15.48
C GLU A 727 -26.48 11.12 14.16
N ASN A 728 -26.41 9.79 14.21
CA ASN A 728 -26.37 8.97 13.00
C ASN A 728 -27.70 9.09 12.21
N GLU A 729 -27.57 9.03 10.89
CA GLU A 729 -28.70 8.78 9.99
C GLU A 729 -29.15 7.32 10.11
N GLY A 730 -30.45 7.08 10.16
CA GLY A 730 -30.95 5.78 10.56
C GLY A 730 -32.45 5.73 10.78
N PHE A 731 -32.92 4.61 11.35
CA PHE A 731 -34.32 4.37 11.59
C PHE A 731 -34.57 3.63 12.91
N LEU A 732 -35.69 3.98 13.54
CA LEU A 732 -36.29 3.29 14.67
C LEU A 732 -37.59 2.64 14.20
N PRO A 733 -37.69 1.29 14.22
CA PRO A 733 -38.94 0.60 13.93
C PRO A 733 -40.05 1.03 14.91
N LEU A 734 -41.21 1.41 14.36
CA LEU A 734 -42.44 1.67 15.13
C LEU A 734 -43.47 0.55 14.88
N GLU A 735 -44.65 0.69 15.46
CA GLU A 735 -45.75 -0.27 15.31
C GLU A 735 -46.15 -0.47 13.83
N GLY A 736 -46.50 -1.71 13.47
CA GLY A 736 -46.91 -2.07 12.11
C GLY A 736 -45.75 -2.03 11.11
N THR A 737 -45.91 -1.24 10.05
CA THR A 737 -44.92 -1.04 8.96
C THR A 737 -44.25 0.34 9.02
N LYS A 738 -44.56 1.12 10.07
CA LYS A 738 -44.06 2.47 10.26
C LYS A 738 -42.66 2.48 10.87
N SER A 739 -41.81 3.38 10.44
CA SER A 739 -40.51 3.63 11.06
C SER A 739 -40.27 5.13 11.20
N LEU A 740 -39.71 5.55 12.33
CA LEU A 740 -39.16 6.90 12.49
C LEU A 740 -37.80 6.92 11.83
N VAL A 741 -37.58 7.79 10.84
CA VAL A 741 -36.33 7.83 10.06
C VAL A 741 -35.69 9.20 10.21
N ARG A 742 -34.38 9.22 10.45
CA ARG A 742 -33.51 10.39 10.32
C ARG A 742 -32.69 10.29 9.04
N LEU A 743 -32.83 11.27 8.16
CA LEU A 743 -32.12 11.37 6.88
C LEU A 743 -31.87 12.84 6.54
N ASP A 744 -30.67 13.20 6.10
CA ASP A 744 -30.31 14.57 5.70
C ASP A 744 -30.68 15.65 6.74
N GLY A 745 -30.53 15.32 8.03
CA GLY A 745 -30.85 16.21 9.16
C GLY A 745 -32.34 16.39 9.46
N GLN A 746 -33.22 15.70 8.74
CA GLN A 746 -34.68 15.70 8.98
C GLN A 746 -35.11 14.40 9.66
N THR A 747 -36.14 14.49 10.51
CA THR A 747 -36.74 13.33 11.18
C THR A 747 -38.23 13.28 10.88
N ALA A 748 -38.71 12.16 10.34
CA ALA A 748 -40.11 11.96 10.03
C ALA A 748 -40.52 10.49 10.16
N GLU A 749 -41.82 10.26 10.37
CA GLU A 749 -42.40 8.92 10.34
C GLU A 749 -42.80 8.52 8.91
N TYR A 750 -42.44 7.31 8.52
CA TYR A 750 -42.73 6.77 7.20
C TYR A 750 -43.37 5.40 7.32
N ASP A 751 -44.47 5.18 6.58
CA ASP A 751 -45.03 3.85 6.39
C ASP A 751 -44.27 3.14 5.25
N THR A 752 -43.38 2.22 5.60
CA THR A 752 -42.52 1.56 4.61
C THR A 752 -43.28 0.62 3.67
N ALA A 753 -44.52 0.24 4.00
CA ALA A 753 -45.37 -0.54 3.10
C ALA A 753 -45.86 0.29 1.91
N ASP A 754 -45.98 1.61 2.07
CA ASP A 754 -46.36 2.53 1.00
C ASP A 754 -45.14 2.91 0.15
N ALA A 755 -45.17 2.55 -1.15
CA ALA A 755 -44.12 2.93 -2.09
C ALA A 755 -44.08 4.46 -2.35
N ALA A 756 -45.17 5.18 -2.05
CA ALA A 756 -45.27 6.63 -2.19
C ALA A 756 -44.98 7.39 -0.87
N CYS A 757 -44.46 6.72 0.18
CA CYS A 757 -44.19 7.35 1.48
C CYS A 757 -43.13 8.47 1.43
N GLY A 758 -42.37 8.60 0.34
CA GLY A 758 -41.38 9.65 0.14
C GLY A 758 -39.96 9.30 0.59
N LEU A 759 -39.72 8.09 1.12
CA LEU A 759 -38.37 7.59 1.34
C LEU A 759 -37.70 7.20 0.01
N PRO A 760 -36.38 7.40 -0.13
CA PRO A 760 -35.62 6.78 -1.22
C PRO A 760 -35.85 5.26 -1.23
N GLU A 761 -36.20 4.73 -2.41
CA GLU A 761 -36.63 3.33 -2.56
C GLU A 761 -35.63 2.33 -1.98
N ASP A 762 -34.33 2.56 -2.19
CA ASP A 762 -33.28 1.67 -1.68
C ASP A 762 -33.23 1.62 -0.14
N LEU A 763 -33.50 2.74 0.53
CA LEU A 763 -33.57 2.80 1.99
C LEU A 763 -34.86 2.16 2.50
N ARG A 764 -35.99 2.40 1.81
CA ARG A 764 -37.28 1.76 2.12
C ARG A 764 -37.15 0.23 2.03
N ALA A 765 -36.59 -0.28 0.94
CA ALA A 765 -36.34 -1.70 0.73
C ALA A 765 -35.39 -2.29 1.78
N LEU A 766 -34.35 -1.55 2.17
CA LEU A 766 -33.45 -1.96 3.25
C LEU A 766 -34.18 -2.08 4.60
N ILE A 767 -34.99 -1.08 4.97
CA ILE A 767 -35.78 -1.12 6.21
C ILE A 767 -36.74 -2.31 6.20
N GLN A 768 -37.43 -2.55 5.08
CA GLN A 768 -38.31 -3.70 4.91
C GLN A 768 -37.56 -5.02 5.08
N ALA A 769 -36.42 -5.18 4.40
CA ALA A 769 -35.59 -6.38 4.51
C ALA A 769 -35.12 -6.63 5.95
N VAL A 770 -34.68 -5.58 6.66
CA VAL A 770 -34.28 -5.70 8.08
C VAL A 770 -35.45 -6.18 8.93
N ARG A 771 -36.64 -5.59 8.78
CA ARG A 771 -37.81 -5.93 9.60
C ARG A 771 -38.37 -7.31 9.29
N GLN A 772 -38.32 -7.76 8.04
CA GLN A 772 -38.93 -9.01 7.58
C GLN A 772 -37.97 -10.19 7.72
N ASP A 773 -36.76 -10.07 7.17
CA ASP A 773 -35.82 -11.18 7.03
C ASP A 773 -34.78 -11.22 8.16
N TYR A 774 -34.59 -10.10 8.86
CA TYR A 774 -33.62 -9.94 9.95
C TYR A 774 -34.28 -9.43 11.24
N SER A 775 -35.52 -9.86 11.51
CA SER A 775 -36.33 -9.40 12.65
C SER A 775 -35.66 -9.59 14.01
N TYR A 776 -34.73 -10.54 14.14
CA TYR A 776 -33.91 -10.73 15.36
C TYR A 776 -32.98 -9.55 15.67
N LEU A 777 -32.78 -8.63 14.74
CA LEU A 777 -32.04 -7.37 14.95
C LEU A 777 -32.93 -6.27 15.52
N VAL A 778 -34.25 -6.39 15.43
CA VAL A 778 -35.21 -5.40 15.94
C VAL A 778 -35.60 -5.78 17.36
N LYS A 779 -35.72 -4.79 18.25
CA LYS A 779 -36.13 -4.98 19.65
C LYS A 779 -37.48 -4.36 19.94
#